data_AF-A0A5C6NTY7-F1
#
_entry.id   AF-A0A5C6NTY7-F1
#
_cell.length_a   1.000
_cell.length_b   1.000
_cell.length_c   1.000
_cell.angle_alpha   90.00
_cell.angle_beta   90.00
_cell.angle_gamma   90.00
#
_symmetry.space_group_name_H-M   'P 1'
#
loop_
_entity.id
_entity.type
_entity.pdbx_description
1 polymer ?
#
loop_
_entity_poly.entity_id
_entity_poly.type
_entity_poly.pdbx_seq_one_letter_code
_entity_poly.pdbx_strand_id
1 'polypeptide(L)'
;MAACSHQQARLALCCGENVARICNVVLAGPNAVITPLDVVKIRLQAQQTPFYKGKCFLYCNGLLDHIYVCQKGNSCTRWYNTQTHFSGTLDAFVKITRYEGARSLWSGLPPTLMMSVPATVIYFTCYDQLRDYLRYSLGLQGNHIPLISGGIARCKSTPSCGQPVSLVTYRGCVFAVGAVTVLSPLELVRTKMQSRRRPYGELFACIRSAVSQDGVLSLWRGWGPTVLRDVPFSALYWFNYELLKSRLCQWCQLSEANVSISFTAGASSGAIAAILTLPFDVVKTRRQIQLGEMDSLGASLKRASSTWHIMKEIWAELGYRGLFAGFMPRVIKVAPACAIMISTYEFGKSFFRRRNLEGEWTKVFKLQGKEDLSTSPGSSAPPDTSHRKFSAPRHGSLGFLPRKRSRRHRGKAKSFPKDDPSKPVHMTAFLGYKAGMTHIVREVDRPGSKVNKKEVVEAVTIVETPPMIVIGVVGYVNTPSGLRSFKTIFAEHISDECKRRFYKNWYKSKKKAFTKYCKKWQDDEGKKQLEKDFNLMKKYCQVIRVITHTQMRLLPIRQKKSHLMEVQLNGGTISDKVDWAREKLEQSIPVNTVFTQDEMIDVIGITKGHGYKGVTSRWHTKKLPRKTHRGLRKVACIGAWHPARVAFSVARAGQKGYHHRTEINKKIYKIGQGFHTKDGKLVKSNASTDYDLSNKSINPLGGFVHYGEVTNDFVMLKGCVVGTKKRVLTLRKSLLVQTSRRALEKIDLKFIDTTSKFGHGRFQTMEEKKAFMGPLKKDRLAKEETA
;
A
#
# COMPACT_ATOMS: atom_id res chain seq x y z
N MET A 1 -32.16 2.29 -51.94
CA MET A 1 -31.44 1.06 -51.51
C MET A 1 -30.20 1.33 -50.63
N ALA A 2 -29.41 2.40 -50.85
CA ALA A 2 -28.22 2.70 -50.02
C ALA A 2 -28.49 3.13 -48.56
N ALA A 3 -29.66 3.71 -48.26
CA ALA A 3 -30.03 4.06 -46.88
C ALA A 3 -30.46 2.82 -46.06
N CYS A 4 -31.05 1.82 -46.72
CA CYS A 4 -31.48 0.58 -46.06
C CYS A 4 -30.28 -0.30 -45.67
N SER A 5 -29.24 -0.36 -46.52
CA SER A 5 -27.99 -1.06 -46.21
C SER A 5 -27.19 -0.38 -45.08
N HIS A 6 -27.22 0.95 -44.99
CA HIS A 6 -26.55 1.70 -43.92
C HIS A 6 -27.25 1.54 -42.56
N GLN A 7 -28.57 1.37 -42.56
CA GLN A 7 -29.39 1.15 -41.36
C GLN A 7 -29.31 -0.30 -40.89
N GLN A 8 -29.29 -1.28 -41.81
CA GLN A 8 -28.99 -2.69 -41.50
C GLN A 8 -27.57 -2.89 -40.97
N ALA A 9 -26.56 -2.18 -41.52
CA ALA A 9 -25.19 -2.22 -41.01
C ALA A 9 -25.06 -1.64 -39.60
N ARG A 10 -25.76 -0.53 -39.29
CA ARG A 10 -25.81 0.05 -37.94
C ARG A 10 -26.56 -0.85 -36.93
N LEU A 11 -27.62 -1.52 -37.37
CA LEU A 11 -28.35 -2.50 -36.56
C LEU A 11 -27.53 -3.77 -36.29
N ALA A 12 -26.75 -4.25 -37.27
CA ALA A 12 -25.83 -5.38 -37.10
C ALA A 12 -24.69 -5.06 -36.12
N LEU A 13 -24.10 -3.85 -36.21
CA LEU A 13 -23.09 -3.34 -35.27
C LEU A 13 -23.65 -3.19 -33.84
N CYS A 14 -24.87 -2.64 -33.69
CA CYS A 14 -25.50 -2.46 -32.38
C CYS A 14 -25.97 -3.79 -31.75
N CYS A 15 -26.37 -4.77 -32.58
CA CYS A 15 -26.68 -6.13 -32.12
C CYS A 15 -25.39 -6.85 -31.67
N GLY A 16 -24.29 -6.72 -32.41
CA GLY A 16 -22.98 -7.25 -32.04
C GLY A 16 -22.43 -6.67 -30.73
N GLU A 17 -22.56 -5.36 -30.51
CA GLU A 17 -22.14 -4.70 -29.26
C GLU A 17 -22.97 -5.14 -28.03
N ASN A 18 -24.27 -5.39 -28.21
CA ASN A 18 -25.15 -5.79 -27.10
C ASN A 18 -25.08 -7.29 -26.79
N VAL A 19 -24.88 -8.15 -27.80
CA VAL A 19 -24.52 -9.56 -27.63
C VAL A 19 -23.15 -9.68 -26.94
N ALA A 20 -22.18 -8.86 -27.33
CA ALA A 20 -20.87 -8.77 -26.68
C ALA A 20 -20.99 -8.38 -25.19
N ARG A 21 -21.87 -7.44 -24.83
CA ARG A 21 -22.12 -7.06 -23.42
C ARG A 21 -22.76 -8.19 -22.60
N ILE A 22 -23.64 -9.00 -23.18
CA ILE A 22 -24.23 -10.17 -22.51
C ILE A 22 -23.20 -11.29 -22.36
N CYS A 23 -22.42 -11.59 -23.41
CA CYS A 23 -21.28 -12.50 -23.33
C CYS A 23 -20.25 -12.04 -22.27
N ASN A 24 -20.03 -10.73 -22.10
CA ASN A 24 -19.11 -10.18 -21.10
C ASN A 24 -19.53 -10.44 -19.64
N VAL A 25 -20.83 -10.36 -19.32
CA VAL A 25 -21.32 -10.65 -17.97
C VAL A 25 -21.29 -12.16 -17.70
N VAL A 26 -21.56 -12.97 -18.71
CA VAL A 26 -21.62 -14.44 -18.57
C VAL A 26 -20.23 -15.09 -18.57
N LEU A 27 -19.23 -14.54 -19.27
CA LEU A 27 -17.87 -15.09 -19.34
C LEU A 27 -16.96 -14.72 -18.15
N ALA A 28 -17.31 -13.71 -17.34
CA ALA A 28 -16.52 -13.33 -16.16
C ALA A 28 -16.55 -14.41 -15.04
N GLY A 29 -17.70 -15.06 -14.85
CA GLY A 29 -17.89 -16.13 -13.87
C GLY A 29 -17.04 -17.39 -14.17
N PRO A 30 -17.14 -17.99 -15.37
CA PRO A 30 -16.35 -19.15 -15.77
C PRO A 30 -14.84 -18.90 -15.69
N ASN A 31 -14.35 -17.72 -16.09
CA ASN A 31 -12.93 -17.40 -15.99
C ASN A 31 -12.41 -17.42 -14.54
N ALA A 32 -13.21 -16.98 -13.56
CA ALA A 32 -12.86 -17.08 -12.15
C ALA A 32 -12.81 -18.52 -11.63
N VAL A 33 -13.70 -19.39 -12.12
CA VAL A 33 -13.75 -20.83 -11.77
C VAL A 33 -12.62 -21.63 -12.41
N ILE A 34 -12.21 -21.26 -13.62
CA ILE A 34 -11.27 -22.01 -14.46
C ILE A 34 -9.80 -21.63 -14.23
N THR A 35 -9.52 -20.41 -13.72
CA THR A 35 -8.15 -19.92 -13.49
C THR A 35 -7.27 -20.85 -12.63
N PRO A 36 -7.77 -21.52 -11.57
CA PRO A 36 -7.00 -22.50 -10.81
C PRO A 36 -6.43 -23.65 -11.65
N LEU A 37 -7.19 -24.14 -12.65
CA LEU A 37 -6.74 -25.23 -13.53
C LEU A 37 -5.64 -24.77 -14.49
N ASP A 38 -5.65 -23.51 -14.91
CA ASP A 38 -4.56 -22.92 -15.71
C ASP A 38 -3.25 -22.85 -14.92
N VAL A 39 -3.32 -22.42 -13.66
CA VAL A 39 -2.15 -22.33 -12.78
C VAL A 39 -1.55 -23.70 -12.54
N VAL A 40 -2.39 -24.71 -12.28
CA VAL A 40 -1.95 -26.10 -12.11
C VAL A 40 -1.29 -26.64 -13.38
N LYS A 41 -1.93 -26.44 -14.55
CA LYS A 41 -1.38 -26.88 -15.83
C LYS A 41 -0.02 -26.26 -16.12
N ILE A 42 0.11 -24.94 -16.01
CA ILE A 42 1.34 -24.22 -16.35
C ILE A 42 2.49 -24.65 -15.43
N ARG A 43 2.21 -24.96 -14.16
CA ARG A 43 3.22 -25.43 -13.21
C ARG A 43 3.62 -26.89 -13.42
N LEU A 44 2.68 -27.75 -13.81
CA LEU A 44 2.99 -29.12 -14.24
C LEU A 44 3.88 -29.12 -15.48
N GLN A 45 3.60 -28.24 -16.44
CA GLN A 45 4.41 -28.09 -17.65
C GLN A 45 5.77 -27.43 -17.37
N ALA A 46 5.87 -26.55 -16.36
CA ALA A 46 7.11 -25.94 -15.92
C ALA A 46 8.05 -26.90 -15.16
N GLN A 47 7.51 -27.93 -14.50
CA GLN A 47 8.32 -28.90 -13.76
C GLN A 47 9.15 -29.82 -14.67
N GLN A 48 8.73 -30.03 -15.92
CA GLN A 48 9.39 -30.94 -16.86
C GLN A 48 10.63 -30.36 -17.55
N THR A 49 11.13 -29.20 -17.12
CA THR A 49 12.41 -28.66 -17.57
C THR A 49 13.54 -29.09 -16.64
N PRO A 50 14.43 -30.02 -17.02
CA PRO A 50 15.66 -30.20 -16.29
C PRO A 50 16.53 -28.95 -16.50
N PHE A 51 17.10 -28.42 -15.41
CA PHE A 51 18.22 -27.48 -15.51
C PHE A 51 19.28 -28.09 -16.44
N TYR A 52 19.82 -27.30 -17.38
CA TYR A 52 20.91 -27.72 -18.25
C TYR A 52 22.00 -28.42 -17.44
N LYS A 53 22.30 -29.68 -17.78
CA LYS A 53 23.28 -30.53 -17.09
C LYS A 53 24.56 -29.74 -16.78
N GLY A 54 24.95 -29.68 -15.50
CA GLY A 54 26.30 -29.29 -15.08
C GLY A 54 26.48 -27.96 -14.33
N LYS A 55 25.43 -27.24 -13.90
CA LYS A 55 25.60 -26.02 -13.09
C LYS A 55 24.86 -26.09 -11.75
N CYS A 56 25.61 -25.96 -10.65
CA CYS A 56 25.08 -25.91 -9.28
C CYS A 56 25.20 -24.49 -8.72
N PHE A 57 24.24 -24.08 -7.89
CA PHE A 57 24.23 -22.79 -7.21
C PHE A 57 24.85 -22.92 -5.83
N LEU A 58 25.89 -22.12 -5.54
CA LEU A 58 26.43 -21.99 -4.19
C LEU A 58 25.76 -20.79 -3.49
N TYR A 59 25.06 -21.04 -2.39
CA TYR A 59 24.38 -20.01 -1.62
C TYR A 59 25.17 -19.68 -0.37
N CYS A 60 25.94 -18.57 -0.38
CA CYS A 60 26.59 -18.04 0.81
C CYS A 60 26.02 -16.66 1.15
N ASN A 61 25.46 -16.52 2.36
CA ASN A 61 25.13 -15.24 2.99
C ASN A 61 24.07 -14.32 2.35
N GLY A 62 23.05 -14.88 1.68
CA GLY A 62 21.83 -14.12 1.37
C GLY A 62 21.96 -13.04 0.27
N LEU A 63 23.09 -13.02 -0.43
CA LEU A 63 23.28 -12.41 -1.76
C LEU A 63 23.80 -13.52 -2.68
N LEU A 64 23.24 -13.60 -3.88
CA LEU A 64 23.29 -14.78 -4.75
C LEU A 64 24.37 -14.53 -5.82
N ASP A 65 25.65 -14.72 -5.48
CA ASP A 65 26.72 -14.07 -6.27
C ASP A 65 27.55 -14.96 -7.21
N HIS A 66 27.55 -16.30 -7.17
CA HIS A 66 28.37 -17.08 -8.14
C HIS A 66 27.75 -18.39 -8.66
N ILE A 67 27.90 -18.60 -9.97
CA ILE A 67 27.54 -19.82 -10.73
C ILE A 67 28.79 -20.71 -10.81
N TYR A 68 28.70 -21.97 -10.37
CA TYR A 68 29.79 -22.94 -10.54
C TYR A 68 29.40 -24.00 -11.59
N VAL A 69 30.33 -24.35 -12.48
CA VAL A 69 30.18 -25.45 -13.45
C VAL A 69 30.82 -26.69 -12.86
N CYS A 70 30.01 -27.70 -12.52
CA CYS A 70 30.51 -28.94 -11.95
C CYS A 70 31.00 -29.82 -13.11
N GLN A 71 32.30 -29.77 -13.42
CA GLN A 71 32.93 -30.76 -14.28
C GLN A 71 33.29 -31.99 -13.45
N LYS A 72 32.80 -33.15 -13.91
CA LYS A 72 32.99 -34.51 -13.37
C LYS A 72 32.18 -34.87 -12.13
N GLY A 73 30.98 -35.40 -12.39
CA GLY A 73 30.57 -36.75 -11.94
C GLY A 73 30.41 -37.09 -10.46
N ASN A 74 30.76 -36.23 -9.49
CA ASN A 74 30.58 -36.55 -8.06
C ASN A 74 29.67 -35.54 -7.34
N SER A 75 28.79 -36.13 -6.53
CA SER A 75 27.62 -35.56 -5.87
C SER A 75 27.89 -34.27 -5.08
N CYS A 76 27.29 -33.15 -5.49
CA CYS A 76 27.18 -31.96 -4.65
C CYS A 76 26.00 -32.12 -3.69
N THR A 77 26.30 -32.05 -2.39
CA THR A 77 25.39 -32.17 -1.26
C THR A 77 24.29 -31.10 -1.30
N ARG A 78 23.08 -31.57 -0.99
CA ARG A 78 21.77 -30.98 -1.28
C ARG A 78 21.41 -29.89 -0.27
N TRP A 79 21.61 -28.62 -0.61
CA TRP A 79 21.08 -27.47 0.17
C TRP A 79 20.33 -26.42 -0.68
N TYR A 80 19.64 -26.88 -1.72
CA TYR A 80 18.59 -26.13 -2.39
C TYR A 80 17.26 -26.81 -2.11
N ASN A 81 16.25 -26.08 -1.65
CA ASN A 81 14.89 -26.62 -1.54
C ASN A 81 14.46 -27.02 -2.95
N THR A 82 14.41 -28.32 -3.22
CA THR A 82 13.96 -28.85 -4.51
C THR A 82 12.59 -28.29 -4.82
N GLN A 83 12.38 -27.81 -6.05
CA GLN A 83 11.04 -27.47 -6.54
C GLN A 83 10.09 -28.62 -6.21
N THR A 84 8.88 -28.31 -5.73
CA THR A 84 7.89 -29.32 -5.36
C THR A 84 7.57 -30.19 -6.57
N HIS A 85 8.00 -31.45 -6.55
CA HIS A 85 7.70 -32.39 -7.61
C HIS A 85 6.21 -32.76 -7.55
N PHE A 86 5.46 -32.45 -8.61
CA PHE A 86 4.09 -32.86 -8.80
C PHE A 86 4.05 -34.16 -9.61
N SER A 87 3.33 -35.16 -9.10
CA SER A 87 3.12 -36.43 -9.81
C SER A 87 1.90 -36.38 -10.73
N GLY A 88 0.97 -35.45 -10.48
CA GLY A 88 -0.24 -35.26 -11.30
C GLY A 88 -1.03 -34.00 -10.95
N THR A 89 -2.17 -33.81 -11.62
CA THR A 89 -3.02 -32.61 -11.50
C THR A 89 -3.60 -32.39 -10.10
N LEU A 90 -4.11 -33.45 -9.47
CA LEU A 90 -4.67 -33.37 -8.11
C LEU A 90 -3.57 -33.12 -7.07
N ASP A 91 -2.44 -33.81 -7.22
CA ASP A 91 -1.26 -33.63 -6.37
C ASP A 91 -0.71 -32.19 -6.47
N ALA A 92 -0.64 -31.64 -7.70
CA ALA A 92 -0.28 -30.25 -7.92
C ALA A 92 -1.25 -29.27 -7.26
N PHE A 93 -2.56 -29.48 -7.42
CA PHE A 93 -3.58 -28.62 -6.82
C PHE A 93 -3.48 -28.59 -5.27
N VAL A 94 -3.34 -29.77 -4.65
CA VAL A 94 -3.22 -29.89 -3.18
C VAL A 94 -1.90 -29.30 -2.68
N LYS A 95 -0.76 -29.58 -3.33
CA LYS A 95 0.53 -29.03 -2.92
C LYS A 95 0.57 -27.51 -3.08
N ILE A 96 0.06 -26.96 -4.18
CA ILE A 96 0.03 -25.50 -4.41
C ILE A 96 -0.82 -24.79 -3.35
N THR A 97 -2.00 -25.32 -3.04
CA THR A 97 -2.88 -24.74 -2.01
C THR A 97 -2.27 -24.82 -0.61
N ARG A 98 -1.63 -25.94 -0.27
CA ARG A 98 -1.01 -26.17 1.04
C ARG A 98 0.26 -25.34 1.27
N TYR A 99 1.15 -25.22 0.27
CA TYR A 99 2.45 -24.56 0.45
C TYR A 99 2.44 -23.07 0.08
N GLU A 100 1.65 -22.65 -0.92
CA GLU A 100 1.62 -21.24 -1.36
C GLU A 100 0.36 -20.47 -0.92
N GLY A 101 -0.65 -21.19 -0.42
CA GLY A 101 -1.94 -20.68 0.01
C GLY A 101 -2.94 -20.54 -1.14
N ALA A 102 -4.24 -20.73 -0.87
CA ALA A 102 -5.30 -20.80 -1.88
C ALA A 102 -5.36 -19.62 -2.87
N ARG A 103 -4.92 -18.41 -2.49
CA ARG A 103 -4.91 -17.24 -3.39
C ARG A 103 -3.90 -17.36 -4.53
N SER A 104 -2.91 -18.26 -4.45
CA SER A 104 -1.94 -18.49 -5.52
C SER A 104 -2.59 -19.07 -6.77
N LEU A 105 -3.68 -19.84 -6.64
CA LEU A 105 -4.42 -20.44 -7.75
C LEU A 105 -5.11 -19.40 -8.66
N TRP A 106 -5.29 -18.17 -8.19
CA TRP A 106 -5.84 -17.06 -8.99
C TRP A 106 -4.76 -16.08 -9.47
N SER A 107 -3.48 -16.47 -9.45
CA SER A 107 -2.43 -15.65 -10.04
C SER A 107 -2.66 -15.50 -11.54
N GLY A 108 -2.62 -14.26 -12.05
CA GLY A 108 -2.89 -13.98 -13.46
C GLY A 108 -4.37 -13.79 -13.85
N LEU A 109 -5.32 -13.81 -12.91
CA LEU A 109 -6.74 -13.49 -13.20
C LEU A 109 -6.95 -12.07 -13.79
N PRO A 110 -6.30 -11.00 -13.29
CA PRO A 110 -6.47 -9.66 -13.87
C PRO A 110 -6.04 -9.52 -15.35
N PRO A 111 -4.84 -9.95 -15.79
CA PRO A 111 -4.48 -9.90 -17.21
C PRO A 111 -5.34 -10.85 -18.06
N THR A 112 -5.82 -11.96 -17.49
CA THR A 112 -6.78 -12.86 -18.15
C THR A 112 -8.07 -12.14 -18.54
N LEU A 113 -8.69 -11.45 -17.59
CA LEU A 113 -9.95 -10.74 -17.81
C LEU A 113 -9.79 -9.55 -18.76
N MET A 114 -8.67 -8.82 -18.67
CA MET A 114 -8.38 -7.70 -19.57
C MET A 114 -8.23 -8.14 -21.03
N MET A 115 -7.70 -9.35 -21.27
CA MET A 115 -7.47 -9.88 -22.60
C MET A 115 -8.68 -10.61 -23.18
N SER A 116 -9.40 -11.38 -22.36
CA SER A 116 -10.50 -12.25 -22.84
C SER A 116 -11.67 -11.44 -23.42
N VAL A 117 -11.91 -10.24 -22.89
CA VAL A 117 -13.03 -9.38 -23.31
C VAL A 117 -12.84 -8.87 -24.74
N PRO A 118 -11.76 -8.15 -25.10
CA PRO A 118 -11.55 -7.72 -26.49
C PRO A 118 -11.40 -8.89 -27.47
N ALA A 119 -10.71 -9.96 -27.05
CA ALA A 119 -10.43 -11.11 -27.93
C ALA A 119 -11.71 -11.84 -28.38
N THR A 120 -12.65 -12.06 -27.46
CA THR A 120 -13.90 -12.78 -27.77
C THR A 120 -14.83 -11.95 -28.64
N VAL A 121 -14.92 -10.64 -28.39
CA VAL A 121 -15.70 -9.72 -29.22
C VAL A 121 -15.18 -9.72 -30.65
N ILE A 122 -13.88 -9.49 -30.83
CA ILE A 122 -13.25 -9.47 -32.17
C ILE A 122 -13.45 -10.81 -32.87
N TYR A 123 -13.29 -11.93 -32.16
CA TYR A 123 -13.44 -13.26 -32.72
C TYR A 123 -14.85 -13.53 -33.27
N PHE A 124 -15.90 -13.26 -32.49
CA PHE A 124 -17.28 -13.52 -32.92
C PHE A 124 -17.74 -12.55 -34.02
N THR A 125 -17.35 -11.27 -33.93
CA THR A 125 -17.67 -10.30 -34.98
C THR A 125 -16.99 -10.67 -36.30
N CYS A 126 -15.73 -11.10 -36.26
CA CYS A 126 -15.02 -11.53 -37.47
C CYS A 126 -15.61 -12.83 -38.04
N TYR A 127 -16.01 -13.77 -37.18
CA TYR A 127 -16.63 -15.02 -37.61
C TYR A 127 -17.99 -14.80 -38.29
N ASP A 128 -18.90 -14.01 -37.70
CA ASP A 128 -20.22 -13.74 -38.28
C ASP A 128 -20.10 -13.01 -39.62
N GLN A 129 -19.26 -11.97 -39.69
CA GLN A 129 -19.04 -11.20 -40.92
C GLN A 129 -18.46 -12.08 -42.05
N LEU A 130 -17.51 -12.95 -41.71
CA LEU A 130 -16.91 -13.87 -42.69
C LEU A 130 -17.89 -14.96 -43.12
N ARG A 131 -18.70 -15.50 -42.20
CA ARG A 131 -19.69 -16.54 -42.47
C ARG A 131 -20.81 -16.01 -43.36
N ASP A 132 -21.36 -14.84 -43.06
CA ASP A 132 -22.46 -14.24 -43.81
C ASP A 132 -21.99 -13.82 -45.22
N TYR A 133 -20.74 -13.34 -45.34
CA TYR A 133 -20.10 -13.06 -46.63
C TYR A 133 -19.89 -14.32 -47.48
N LEU A 134 -19.37 -15.41 -46.89
CA LEU A 134 -19.16 -16.68 -47.61
C LEU A 134 -20.48 -17.33 -48.04
N ARG A 135 -21.55 -17.20 -47.25
CA ARG A 135 -22.90 -17.66 -47.62
C ARG A 135 -23.50 -16.85 -48.77
N TYR A 136 -23.24 -15.55 -48.82
CA TYR A 136 -23.77 -14.66 -49.86
C TYR A 136 -22.97 -14.71 -51.18
N SER A 137 -21.65 -14.88 -51.10
CA SER A 137 -20.74 -14.72 -52.25
C SER A 137 -20.44 -16.00 -53.03
N LEU A 138 -20.64 -17.20 -52.46
CA LEU A 138 -20.22 -18.46 -53.09
C LEU A 138 -21.35 -19.44 -53.40
N GLY A 139 -22.60 -19.19 -52.98
CA GLY A 139 -23.77 -20.01 -53.34
C GLY A 139 -23.73 -21.50 -52.95
N LEU A 140 -22.65 -21.97 -52.33
CA LEU A 140 -22.42 -23.38 -52.00
C LEU A 140 -23.11 -23.71 -50.67
N GLN A 141 -23.96 -24.74 -50.65
CA GLN A 141 -24.55 -25.31 -49.42
C GLN A 141 -23.71 -26.50 -48.90
N GLY A 142 -22.40 -26.32 -48.77
CA GLY A 142 -21.47 -27.40 -48.40
C GLY A 142 -21.12 -27.45 -46.91
N ASN A 143 -21.09 -28.66 -46.32
CA ASN A 143 -20.64 -28.94 -44.93
C ASN A 143 -19.20 -28.48 -44.60
N HIS A 144 -18.42 -27.99 -45.58
CA HIS A 144 -17.03 -27.54 -45.41
C HIS A 144 -16.87 -26.04 -45.11
N ILE A 145 -17.94 -25.24 -45.21
CA ILE A 145 -17.92 -23.77 -45.02
C ILE A 145 -17.49 -23.33 -43.60
N PRO A 146 -17.88 -24.02 -42.51
CA PRO A 146 -17.46 -23.66 -41.15
C PRO A 146 -15.97 -23.95 -40.87
N LEU A 147 -15.39 -24.95 -41.53
CA LEU A 147 -13.96 -25.28 -41.42
C LEU A 147 -13.11 -24.18 -42.05
N ILE A 148 -13.50 -23.74 -43.25
CA ILE A 148 -12.82 -22.70 -44.01
C ILE A 148 -13.00 -21.33 -43.32
N SER A 149 -14.20 -20.99 -42.84
CA SER A 149 -14.44 -19.73 -42.11
C SER A 149 -13.76 -19.68 -40.73
N GLY A 150 -13.79 -20.79 -39.97
CA GLY A 150 -13.13 -20.90 -38.66
C GLY A 150 -11.61 -20.88 -38.73
N GLY A 151 -11.02 -21.45 -39.80
CA GLY A 151 -9.58 -21.44 -40.08
C GLY A 151 -9.09 -20.11 -40.66
N ILE A 152 -9.78 -19.57 -41.67
CA ILE A 152 -9.42 -18.29 -42.31
C ILE A 152 -9.56 -17.11 -41.33
N ALA A 153 -10.54 -17.12 -40.42
CA ALA A 153 -10.69 -16.09 -39.38
C ALA A 153 -9.48 -15.97 -38.43
N ARG A 154 -8.50 -16.87 -38.46
CA ARG A 154 -7.25 -16.76 -37.68
C ARG A 154 -5.96 -16.95 -38.47
N CYS A 155 -5.99 -17.40 -39.74
CA CYS A 155 -4.79 -17.68 -40.53
C CYS A 155 -4.03 -16.41 -41.00
N LYS A 156 -2.70 -16.56 -41.14
CA LYS A 156 -1.88 -15.75 -42.04
C LYS A 156 -1.92 -16.38 -43.44
N SER A 157 -2.27 -15.61 -44.47
CA SER A 157 -1.89 -15.93 -45.85
C SER A 157 -0.64 -15.13 -46.19
N THR A 158 0.49 -15.79 -46.43
CA THR A 158 1.59 -15.20 -47.19
C THR A 158 1.22 -15.19 -48.68
N PRO A 159 1.65 -14.17 -49.46
CA PRO A 159 1.26 -14.05 -50.85
C PRO A 159 2.15 -14.97 -51.70
N SER A 160 1.56 -15.99 -52.31
CA SER A 160 2.19 -16.65 -53.44
C SER A 160 1.10 -17.14 -54.38
N CYS A 161 1.05 -16.47 -55.53
CA CYS A 161 0.51 -16.90 -56.82
C CYS A 161 -1.02 -16.98 -56.97
N GLY A 162 -1.59 -15.82 -57.37
CA GLY A 162 -2.37 -15.73 -58.61
C GLY A 162 -3.81 -16.22 -58.63
N GLN A 163 -4.72 -15.60 -57.85
CA GLN A 163 -6.13 -15.33 -58.20
C GLN A 163 -6.70 -14.17 -57.33
N PRO A 164 -7.66 -13.35 -57.82
CA PRO A 164 -8.11 -12.15 -57.10
C PRO A 164 -9.09 -12.54 -55.98
N VAL A 165 -8.58 -12.76 -54.76
CA VAL A 165 -9.42 -12.86 -53.57
C VAL A 165 -9.75 -11.44 -53.07
N SER A 166 -11.03 -11.10 -53.06
CA SER A 166 -11.55 -9.74 -52.79
C SER A 166 -11.09 -9.12 -51.46
N LEU A 167 -10.99 -7.78 -51.48
CA LEU A 167 -10.50 -6.85 -50.44
C LEU A 167 -11.13 -6.99 -49.04
N VAL A 168 -12.23 -7.75 -48.89
CA VAL A 168 -12.96 -7.97 -47.64
C VAL A 168 -12.37 -9.15 -46.83
N THR A 169 -11.89 -10.20 -47.48
CA THR A 169 -11.20 -11.34 -46.81
C THR A 169 -9.85 -10.91 -46.25
N TYR A 170 -9.16 -10.00 -46.93
CA TYR A 170 -7.93 -9.35 -46.45
C TYR A 170 -8.17 -8.57 -45.15
N ARG A 171 -9.28 -7.84 -45.03
CA ARG A 171 -9.61 -7.06 -43.82
C ARG A 171 -9.88 -7.97 -42.61
N GLY A 172 -10.63 -9.06 -42.77
CA GLY A 172 -10.91 -10.01 -41.67
C GLY A 172 -9.67 -10.68 -41.07
N CYS A 173 -8.75 -11.16 -41.92
CA CYS A 173 -7.50 -11.81 -41.47
C CYS A 173 -6.52 -10.81 -40.83
N VAL A 174 -6.45 -9.57 -41.34
CA VAL A 174 -5.59 -8.50 -40.78
C VAL A 174 -6.05 -8.08 -39.38
N PHE A 175 -7.37 -8.02 -39.12
CA PHE A 175 -7.88 -7.68 -37.79
C PHE A 175 -7.65 -8.77 -36.74
N ALA A 176 -7.74 -10.05 -37.11
CA ALA A 176 -7.51 -11.16 -36.18
C ALA A 176 -6.02 -11.33 -35.80
N VAL A 177 -5.11 -11.20 -36.77
CA VAL A 177 -3.66 -11.18 -36.51
C VAL A 177 -3.26 -9.92 -35.73
N GLY A 178 -3.89 -8.78 -36.03
CA GLY A 178 -3.74 -7.54 -35.27
C GLY A 178 -4.13 -7.71 -33.79
N ALA A 179 -5.25 -8.37 -33.52
CA ALA A 179 -5.69 -8.66 -32.14
C ALA A 179 -4.69 -9.54 -31.38
N VAL A 180 -4.20 -10.63 -31.97
CA VAL A 180 -3.18 -11.50 -31.35
C VAL A 180 -1.87 -10.74 -31.12
N THR A 181 -1.50 -9.83 -32.02
CA THR A 181 -0.28 -9.02 -31.91
C THR A 181 -0.37 -8.01 -30.77
N VAL A 182 -1.53 -7.37 -30.58
CA VAL A 182 -1.78 -6.41 -29.49
C VAL A 182 -1.90 -7.12 -28.13
N LEU A 183 -2.44 -8.34 -28.11
CA LEU A 183 -2.67 -9.10 -26.87
C LEU A 183 -1.47 -9.96 -26.43
N SER A 184 -0.52 -10.25 -27.33
CA SER A 184 0.64 -11.12 -27.05
C SER A 184 1.49 -10.69 -25.84
N PRO A 185 1.76 -9.39 -25.58
CA PRO A 185 2.48 -8.98 -24.37
C PRO A 185 1.72 -9.29 -23.08
N LEU A 186 0.39 -9.15 -23.09
CA LEU A 186 -0.46 -9.47 -21.93
C LEU A 186 -0.53 -10.99 -21.69
N GLU A 187 -0.50 -11.79 -22.75
CA GLU A 187 -0.37 -13.25 -22.64
C GLU A 187 0.93 -13.67 -21.96
N LEU A 188 2.05 -13.06 -22.35
CA LEU A 188 3.35 -13.34 -21.74
C LEU A 188 3.36 -12.99 -20.24
N VAL A 189 2.78 -11.84 -19.87
CA VAL A 189 2.62 -11.42 -18.48
C VAL A 189 1.74 -12.41 -17.70
N ARG A 190 0.63 -12.85 -18.28
CA ARG A 190 -0.26 -13.85 -17.69
C ARG A 190 0.49 -15.16 -17.42
N THR A 191 1.19 -15.72 -18.41
CA THR A 191 1.86 -17.02 -18.25
C THR A 191 3.02 -16.96 -17.25
N LYS A 192 3.77 -15.85 -17.21
CA LYS A 192 4.80 -15.59 -16.18
C LYS A 192 4.20 -15.52 -14.76
N MET A 193 3.03 -14.91 -14.61
CA MET A 193 2.34 -14.84 -13.31
C MET A 193 1.73 -16.19 -12.86
N GLN A 194 1.35 -17.04 -13.81
CA GLN A 194 0.76 -18.35 -13.55
C GLN A 194 1.84 -19.40 -13.20
N SER A 195 3.04 -19.31 -13.79
CA SER A 195 4.15 -20.21 -13.51
C SER A 195 4.74 -20.01 -12.11
N ARG A 196 4.93 -18.76 -11.66
CA ARG A 196 5.45 -18.45 -10.32
C ARG A 196 4.73 -17.25 -9.72
N ARG A 197 4.39 -17.35 -8.43
CA ARG A 197 3.83 -16.22 -7.67
C ARG A 197 4.90 -15.15 -7.46
N ARG A 198 4.92 -14.15 -8.34
CA ARG A 198 5.74 -12.93 -8.18
C ARG A 198 4.87 -11.72 -7.84
N PRO A 199 5.30 -10.83 -6.94
CA PRO A 199 4.65 -9.54 -6.75
C PRO A 199 4.77 -8.69 -8.03
N TYR A 200 3.75 -7.90 -8.33
CA TYR A 200 3.69 -7.07 -9.55
C TYR A 200 4.94 -6.18 -9.73
N GLY A 201 5.51 -5.65 -8.66
CA GLY A 201 6.71 -4.80 -8.72
C GLY A 201 7.94 -5.53 -9.27
N GLU A 202 8.17 -6.79 -8.87
CA GLU A 202 9.28 -7.62 -9.38
C GLU A 202 9.04 -8.05 -10.83
N LEU A 203 7.77 -8.25 -11.21
CA LEU A 203 7.40 -8.56 -12.59
C LEU A 203 7.66 -7.38 -13.52
N PHE A 204 7.28 -6.17 -13.13
CA PHE A 204 7.58 -4.95 -13.90
C PHE A 204 9.07 -4.66 -13.99
N ALA A 205 9.84 -4.94 -12.93
CA ALA A 205 11.30 -4.84 -12.97
C ALA A 205 11.91 -5.84 -13.97
N CYS A 206 11.42 -7.08 -13.99
CA CYS A 206 11.84 -8.11 -14.94
C CYS A 206 11.49 -7.74 -16.38
N ILE A 207 10.27 -7.24 -16.64
CA ILE A 207 9.85 -6.79 -17.99
C ILE A 207 10.69 -5.59 -18.44
N ARG A 208 10.94 -4.63 -17.54
CA ARG A 208 11.80 -3.48 -17.84
C ARG A 208 13.22 -3.90 -18.17
N SER A 209 13.76 -4.89 -17.44
CA SER A 209 15.08 -5.47 -17.70
C SER A 209 15.11 -6.18 -19.06
N ALA A 210 14.10 -7.00 -19.38
CA ALA A 210 14.01 -7.71 -20.65
C ALA A 210 13.92 -6.75 -21.85
N VAL A 211 13.11 -5.68 -21.74
CA VAL A 211 13.00 -4.65 -22.78
C VAL A 211 14.31 -3.87 -22.93
N SER A 212 15.06 -3.65 -21.86
CA SER A 212 16.36 -2.97 -21.93
C SER A 212 17.49 -3.82 -22.54
N GLN A 213 17.41 -5.15 -22.42
CA GLN A 213 18.46 -6.07 -22.88
C GLN A 213 18.23 -6.60 -24.30
N ASP A 214 16.98 -6.96 -24.65
CA ASP A 214 16.62 -7.60 -25.92
C ASP A 214 15.76 -6.71 -26.84
N GLY A 215 15.49 -5.47 -26.41
CA GLY A 215 14.60 -4.54 -27.10
C GLY A 215 13.11 -4.87 -26.94
N VAL A 216 12.27 -4.03 -27.52
CA VAL A 216 10.80 -4.11 -27.39
C VAL A 216 10.24 -5.38 -28.06
N LEU A 217 10.88 -5.88 -29.13
CA LEU A 217 10.50 -7.11 -29.84
C LEU A 217 10.57 -8.39 -28.98
N SER A 218 11.26 -8.34 -27.84
CA SER A 218 11.29 -9.44 -26.87
C SER A 218 9.90 -9.83 -26.35
N LEU A 219 8.96 -8.88 -26.26
CA LEU A 219 7.59 -9.11 -25.76
C LEU A 219 6.74 -9.97 -26.70
N TRP A 220 7.13 -10.10 -27.97
CA TRP A 220 6.47 -10.94 -28.98
C TRP A 220 7.17 -12.29 -29.20
N ARG A 221 8.24 -12.60 -28.46
CA ARG A 221 8.90 -13.92 -28.50
C ARG A 221 7.98 -14.96 -27.86
N GLY A 222 7.25 -15.72 -28.69
CA GLY A 222 6.19 -16.64 -28.28
C GLY A 222 4.89 -16.50 -29.11
N TRP A 223 4.83 -15.46 -29.94
CA TRP A 223 3.75 -15.21 -30.90
C TRP A 223 3.58 -16.36 -31.91
N GLY A 224 4.66 -16.90 -32.46
CA GLY A 224 4.61 -18.00 -33.47
C GLY A 224 3.90 -19.28 -32.98
N PRO A 225 4.33 -19.90 -31.86
CA PRO A 225 3.63 -21.05 -31.27
C PRO A 225 2.19 -20.74 -30.85
N THR A 226 1.90 -19.49 -30.50
CA THR A 226 0.53 -19.06 -30.15
C THR A 226 -0.40 -19.12 -31.37
N VAL A 227 0.05 -18.58 -32.50
CA VAL A 227 -0.70 -18.65 -33.77
C VAL A 227 -0.87 -20.11 -34.22
N LEU A 228 0.20 -20.92 -34.16
CA LEU A 228 0.17 -22.34 -34.52
C LEU A 228 -0.76 -23.19 -33.64
N ARG A 229 -1.12 -22.71 -32.44
CA ARG A 229 -2.14 -23.35 -31.59
C ARG A 229 -3.53 -22.82 -31.88
N ASP A 230 -3.68 -21.49 -31.94
CA ASP A 230 -4.99 -20.83 -31.93
C ASP A 230 -5.74 -20.96 -33.25
N VAL A 231 -4.99 -21.05 -34.36
CA VAL A 231 -5.54 -21.23 -35.71
C VAL A 231 -6.12 -22.64 -35.88
N PRO A 232 -5.36 -23.74 -35.68
CA PRO A 232 -5.92 -25.08 -35.85
C PRO A 232 -7.02 -25.38 -34.82
N PHE A 233 -6.90 -24.83 -33.61
CA PHE A 233 -7.92 -25.02 -32.58
C PHE A 233 -9.28 -24.47 -33.04
N SER A 234 -9.30 -23.32 -33.72
CA SER A 234 -10.57 -22.70 -34.17
C SER A 234 -11.19 -23.40 -35.35
N ALA A 235 -10.36 -23.82 -36.31
CA ALA A 235 -10.82 -24.59 -37.46
C ALA A 235 -11.46 -25.91 -37.01
N LEU A 236 -10.77 -26.65 -36.15
CA LEU A 236 -11.27 -27.92 -35.61
C LEU A 236 -12.50 -27.72 -34.72
N TYR A 237 -12.54 -26.65 -33.92
CA TYR A 237 -13.68 -26.36 -33.05
C TYR A 237 -14.97 -26.14 -33.86
N TRP A 238 -14.97 -25.21 -34.83
CA TRP A 238 -16.17 -24.90 -35.60
C TRP A 238 -16.61 -26.04 -36.53
N PHE A 239 -15.66 -26.77 -37.12
CA PHE A 239 -15.95 -27.95 -37.91
C PHE A 239 -16.67 -29.03 -37.08
N ASN A 240 -16.11 -29.38 -35.93
CA ASN A 240 -16.73 -30.38 -35.05
C ASN A 240 -18.04 -29.87 -34.44
N TYR A 241 -18.15 -28.56 -34.13
CA TYR A 241 -19.38 -27.98 -33.59
C TYR A 241 -20.54 -28.09 -34.58
N GLU A 242 -20.34 -27.69 -35.84
CA GLU A 242 -21.41 -27.75 -36.86
C GLU A 242 -21.77 -29.20 -37.23
N LEU A 243 -20.77 -30.09 -37.31
CA LEU A 243 -21.03 -31.51 -37.55
C LEU A 243 -21.86 -32.13 -36.41
N LEU A 244 -21.52 -31.86 -35.15
CA LEU A 244 -22.23 -32.39 -33.99
C LEU A 244 -23.59 -31.71 -33.79
N LYS A 245 -23.70 -30.40 -34.05
CA LYS A 245 -24.96 -29.66 -34.02
C LYS A 245 -25.96 -30.23 -35.04
N SER A 246 -25.55 -30.43 -36.29
CA SER A 246 -26.41 -30.99 -37.34
C SER A 246 -26.88 -32.41 -37.00
N ARG A 247 -25.98 -33.28 -36.52
CA ARG A 247 -26.33 -34.65 -36.10
C ARG A 247 -27.29 -34.67 -34.90
N LEU A 248 -27.07 -33.80 -33.90
CA LEU A 248 -27.93 -33.72 -32.72
C LEU A 248 -29.31 -33.09 -33.02
N CYS A 249 -29.39 -32.08 -33.90
CA CYS A 249 -30.68 -31.53 -34.33
C CYS A 249 -31.49 -32.55 -35.13
N GLN A 250 -30.84 -33.35 -35.97
CA GLN A 250 -31.49 -34.44 -36.71
C GLN A 250 -32.00 -35.54 -35.78
N TRP A 251 -31.23 -35.91 -34.76
CA TRP A 251 -31.62 -36.89 -33.75
C TRP A 251 -32.79 -36.42 -32.87
N CYS A 252 -32.88 -35.13 -32.58
CA CYS A 252 -33.93 -34.56 -31.74
C CYS A 252 -35.14 -34.01 -32.53
N GLN A 253 -35.18 -34.13 -33.86
CA GLN A 253 -36.26 -33.64 -34.75
C GLN A 253 -36.66 -32.16 -34.51
N LEU A 254 -35.67 -31.27 -34.30
CA LEU A 254 -35.90 -29.85 -34.07
C LEU A 254 -35.38 -28.98 -35.22
N SER A 255 -36.18 -28.00 -35.66
CA SER A 255 -35.84 -27.06 -36.74
C SER A 255 -34.78 -26.01 -36.34
N GLU A 256 -34.70 -25.65 -35.05
CA GLU A 256 -33.67 -24.76 -34.50
C GLU A 256 -32.97 -25.40 -33.28
N ALA A 257 -31.69 -25.08 -33.08
CA ALA A 257 -30.90 -25.64 -31.98
C ALA A 257 -31.24 -24.98 -30.63
N ASN A 258 -31.65 -25.80 -29.66
CA ASN A 258 -31.86 -25.36 -28.28
C ASN A 258 -30.53 -25.14 -27.54
N VAL A 259 -30.58 -24.36 -26.45
CA VAL A 259 -29.41 -24.03 -25.61
C VAL A 259 -28.67 -25.29 -25.13
N SER A 260 -29.40 -26.36 -24.82
CA SER A 260 -28.84 -27.65 -24.40
C SER A 260 -28.05 -28.37 -25.50
N ILE A 261 -28.54 -28.34 -26.75
CA ILE A 261 -27.88 -28.94 -27.92
C ILE A 261 -26.60 -28.16 -28.24
N SER A 262 -26.67 -26.82 -28.23
CA SER A 262 -25.48 -25.97 -28.40
C SER A 262 -24.46 -26.17 -27.27
N PHE A 263 -24.91 -26.42 -26.04
CA PHE A 263 -24.03 -26.68 -24.90
C PHE A 263 -23.28 -28.01 -25.06
N THR A 264 -23.98 -29.10 -25.39
CA THR A 264 -23.36 -30.44 -25.55
C THR A 264 -22.45 -30.51 -26.78
N ALA A 265 -22.87 -29.94 -27.91
CA ALA A 265 -22.05 -29.82 -29.12
C ALA A 265 -20.82 -28.92 -28.90
N GLY A 266 -20.97 -27.83 -28.13
CA GLY A 266 -19.87 -26.93 -27.76
C GLY A 266 -18.84 -27.59 -26.83
N ALA A 267 -19.30 -28.43 -25.89
CA ALA A 267 -18.42 -29.14 -24.96
C ALA A 267 -17.58 -30.22 -25.68
N SER A 268 -18.21 -31.04 -26.51
CA SER A 268 -17.58 -32.15 -27.22
C SER A 268 -16.61 -31.67 -28.31
N SER A 269 -17.00 -30.66 -29.11
CA SER A 269 -16.11 -30.03 -30.10
C SER A 269 -14.90 -29.35 -29.44
N GLY A 270 -15.11 -28.66 -28.31
CA GLY A 270 -14.04 -28.04 -27.52
C GLY A 270 -13.05 -29.06 -26.96
N ALA A 271 -13.54 -30.21 -26.49
CA ALA A 271 -12.70 -31.31 -26.02
C ALA A 271 -11.83 -31.88 -27.15
N ILE A 272 -12.44 -32.26 -28.28
CA ILE A 272 -11.72 -32.84 -29.44
C ILE A 272 -10.64 -31.88 -29.94
N ALA A 273 -10.98 -30.60 -30.12
CA ALA A 273 -10.02 -29.58 -30.56
C ALA A 273 -8.88 -29.36 -29.55
N ALA A 274 -9.16 -29.46 -28.23
CA ALA A 274 -8.15 -29.31 -27.18
C ALA A 274 -7.13 -30.45 -27.17
N ILE A 275 -7.56 -31.68 -27.50
CA ILE A 275 -6.69 -32.87 -27.56
C ILE A 275 -5.74 -32.76 -28.76
N LEU A 276 -6.28 -32.48 -29.94
CA LEU A 276 -5.50 -32.43 -31.19
C LEU A 276 -4.47 -31.31 -31.21
N THR A 277 -4.74 -30.19 -30.51
CA THR A 277 -3.83 -29.04 -30.44
C THR A 277 -2.99 -29.01 -29.16
N LEU A 278 -2.91 -30.12 -28.42
CA LEU A 278 -2.07 -30.24 -27.22
C LEU A 278 -0.56 -30.10 -27.47
N PRO A 279 0.01 -30.71 -28.50
CA PRO A 279 1.45 -30.59 -28.76
C PRO A 279 1.92 -29.14 -28.95
N PHE A 280 1.18 -28.33 -29.72
CA PHE A 280 1.52 -26.92 -29.96
C PHE A 280 1.41 -26.04 -28.72
N ASP A 281 0.52 -26.40 -27.79
CA ASP A 281 0.32 -25.67 -26.55
C ASP A 281 1.42 -25.97 -25.52
N VAL A 282 1.92 -27.21 -25.47
CA VAL A 282 3.12 -27.56 -24.68
C VAL A 282 4.36 -26.82 -25.20
N VAL A 283 4.52 -26.75 -26.53
CA VAL A 283 5.64 -26.00 -27.14
C VAL A 283 5.55 -24.50 -26.82
N LYS A 284 4.34 -23.92 -26.85
CA LYS A 284 4.11 -22.52 -26.45
C LYS A 284 4.54 -22.27 -25.00
N THR A 285 4.06 -23.09 -24.06
CA THR A 285 4.33 -22.88 -22.63
C THR A 285 5.81 -23.08 -22.32
N ARG A 286 6.46 -24.11 -22.88
CA ARG A 286 7.91 -24.34 -22.70
C ARG A 286 8.73 -23.15 -23.22
N ARG A 287 8.41 -22.61 -24.40
CA ARG A 287 9.09 -21.44 -24.96
C ARG A 287 8.90 -20.18 -24.09
N GLN A 288 7.71 -19.95 -23.55
CA GLN A 288 7.44 -18.80 -22.67
C GLN A 288 8.10 -18.92 -21.28
N ILE A 289 8.34 -20.15 -20.80
CA ILE A 289 9.02 -20.42 -19.53
C ILE A 289 10.54 -20.29 -19.68
N GLN A 290 11.14 -20.88 -20.72
CA GLN A 290 12.59 -20.80 -21.01
C GLN A 290 13.09 -19.35 -21.08
N LEU A 291 12.30 -18.46 -21.69
CA LEU A 291 12.59 -17.03 -21.76
C LEU A 291 12.74 -16.38 -20.37
N GLY A 292 12.03 -16.85 -19.34
CA GLY A 292 12.08 -16.28 -18.00
C GLY A 292 13.26 -16.75 -17.14
N GLU A 293 13.87 -17.90 -17.46
CA GLU A 293 15.02 -18.44 -16.74
C GLU A 293 16.34 -17.89 -17.29
N MET A 294 16.42 -17.65 -18.59
CA MET A 294 17.56 -16.99 -19.24
C MET A 294 17.71 -15.52 -18.80
N ASP A 295 16.59 -14.80 -18.58
CA ASP A 295 16.55 -13.43 -18.02
C ASP A 295 17.20 -13.32 -16.63
N SER A 296 17.13 -14.38 -15.80
CA SER A 296 17.75 -14.40 -14.46
C SER A 296 19.24 -14.76 -14.45
N LEU A 297 19.76 -15.28 -15.55
CA LEU A 297 21.13 -15.80 -15.66
C LEU A 297 22.06 -14.88 -16.47
N GLY A 298 21.55 -13.77 -17.05
CA GLY A 298 22.36 -12.77 -17.77
C GLY A 298 23.11 -13.33 -18.99
N ALA A 299 22.78 -14.54 -19.45
CA ALA A 299 23.48 -15.21 -20.52
C ALA A 299 22.81 -14.91 -21.86
N SER A 300 23.52 -14.17 -22.73
CA SER A 300 23.22 -14.10 -24.15
C SER A 300 23.53 -15.45 -24.80
N LEU A 301 22.56 -16.09 -25.45
CA LEU A 301 22.88 -17.20 -26.35
C LEU A 301 21.97 -17.31 -27.59
N LYS A 302 22.67 -17.35 -28.72
CA LYS A 302 22.41 -17.86 -30.08
C LYS A 302 20.96 -18.11 -30.53
N ARG A 303 20.60 -17.34 -31.57
CA ARG A 303 19.66 -17.52 -32.70
C ARG A 303 18.43 -18.43 -32.48
N ALA A 304 17.26 -17.82 -32.69
CA ALA A 304 15.92 -18.40 -32.60
C ALA A 304 15.80 -19.84 -33.14
N SER A 305 15.59 -20.80 -32.24
CA SER A 305 15.19 -22.15 -32.63
C SER A 305 13.77 -22.12 -33.22
N SER A 306 13.60 -22.81 -34.34
CA SER A 306 12.29 -23.05 -34.96
C SER A 306 11.41 -23.86 -34.00
N THR A 307 10.10 -23.58 -33.98
CA THR A 307 9.10 -24.29 -33.16
C THR A 307 9.19 -25.82 -33.36
N TRP A 308 9.56 -26.25 -34.57
CA TRP A 308 9.77 -27.65 -34.93
C TRP A 308 10.95 -28.30 -34.19
N HIS A 309 12.05 -27.55 -34.01
CA HIS A 309 13.23 -28.03 -33.30
C HIS A 309 12.93 -28.27 -31.82
N ILE A 310 12.18 -27.36 -31.19
CA ILE A 310 11.73 -27.50 -29.79
C ILE A 310 10.83 -28.72 -29.63
N MET A 311 9.95 -29.00 -30.59
CA MET A 311 9.07 -30.18 -30.56
C MET A 311 9.87 -31.48 -30.67
N LYS A 312 10.87 -31.53 -31.56
CA LYS A 312 11.77 -32.68 -31.72
C LYS A 312 12.63 -32.91 -30.48
N GLU A 313 13.08 -31.84 -29.83
CA GLU A 313 13.82 -31.87 -28.56
C GLU A 313 12.95 -32.43 -27.43
N ILE A 314 11.70 -31.97 -27.29
CA ILE A 314 10.77 -32.51 -26.28
C ILE A 314 10.54 -34.01 -26.50
N TRP A 315 10.34 -34.44 -27.74
CA TRP A 315 10.18 -35.85 -28.06
C TRP A 315 11.42 -36.65 -27.67
N ALA A 316 12.62 -36.17 -28.04
CA ALA A 316 13.87 -36.85 -27.74
C ALA A 316 14.16 -36.97 -26.23
N GLU A 317 13.78 -35.98 -25.41
CA GLU A 317 14.08 -35.94 -23.98
C GLU A 317 13.04 -36.62 -23.08
N LEU A 318 11.74 -36.46 -23.39
CA LEU A 318 10.63 -36.85 -22.52
C LEU A 318 9.69 -37.87 -23.17
N GLY A 319 9.96 -38.26 -24.42
CA GLY A 319 9.11 -39.14 -25.22
C GLY A 319 7.76 -38.50 -25.59
N TYR A 320 6.88 -39.29 -26.20
CA TYR A 320 5.56 -38.85 -26.65
C TYR A 320 4.68 -38.32 -25.50
N ARG A 321 4.87 -38.83 -24.28
CA ARG A 321 4.11 -38.40 -23.08
C ARG A 321 4.42 -36.95 -22.69
N GLY A 322 5.61 -36.45 -22.99
CA GLY A 322 5.98 -35.04 -22.77
C GLY A 322 5.15 -34.06 -23.60
N LEU A 323 4.77 -34.44 -24.83
CA LEU A 323 3.94 -33.60 -25.72
C LEU A 323 2.47 -33.50 -25.27
N PHE A 324 2.02 -34.41 -24.39
CA PHE A 324 0.66 -34.42 -23.83
C PHE A 324 0.63 -34.04 -22.35
N ALA A 325 1.70 -33.45 -21.82
CA ALA A 325 1.78 -32.98 -20.44
C ALA A 325 0.74 -31.88 -20.15
N GLY A 326 -0.10 -32.09 -19.14
CA GLY A 326 -1.19 -31.17 -18.77
C GLY A 326 -2.49 -31.37 -19.57
N PHE A 327 -2.67 -32.52 -20.23
CA PHE A 327 -3.89 -32.94 -20.93
C PHE A 327 -5.16 -32.77 -20.07
N MET A 328 -5.20 -33.38 -18.89
CA MET A 328 -6.40 -33.44 -18.04
C MET A 328 -6.89 -32.03 -17.62
N PRO A 329 -6.05 -31.15 -17.04
CA PRO A 329 -6.50 -29.80 -16.70
C PRO A 329 -6.85 -28.96 -17.93
N ARG A 330 -6.36 -29.29 -19.13
CA ARG A 330 -6.77 -28.62 -20.36
C ARG A 330 -8.18 -29.02 -20.79
N VAL A 331 -8.51 -30.31 -20.84
CA VAL A 331 -9.84 -30.77 -21.27
C VAL A 331 -10.92 -30.31 -20.30
N ILE A 332 -10.70 -30.45 -18.99
CA ILE A 332 -11.63 -30.01 -17.93
C ILE A 332 -11.90 -28.50 -18.01
N LYS A 333 -10.91 -27.71 -18.44
CA LYS A 333 -11.06 -26.27 -18.65
C LYS A 333 -11.81 -25.94 -19.95
N VAL A 334 -11.36 -26.50 -21.07
CA VAL A 334 -11.76 -26.02 -22.40
C VAL A 334 -13.17 -26.45 -22.74
N ALA A 335 -13.59 -27.66 -22.37
CA ALA A 335 -14.93 -28.16 -22.69
C ALA A 335 -16.05 -27.29 -22.05
N PRO A 336 -16.04 -26.97 -20.75
CA PRO A 336 -17.06 -26.09 -20.17
C PRO A 336 -16.96 -24.65 -20.67
N ALA A 337 -15.74 -24.14 -20.91
CA ALA A 337 -15.55 -22.78 -21.42
C ALA A 337 -16.19 -22.61 -22.81
N CYS A 338 -15.94 -23.55 -23.72
CA CYS A 338 -16.53 -23.56 -25.06
C CYS A 338 -18.04 -23.76 -25.04
N ALA A 339 -18.54 -24.67 -24.20
CA ALA A 339 -19.98 -24.92 -24.03
C ALA A 339 -20.74 -23.67 -23.57
N ILE A 340 -20.25 -23.00 -22.53
CA ILE A 340 -20.86 -21.76 -22.01
C ILE A 340 -20.76 -20.63 -23.05
N MET A 341 -19.61 -20.51 -23.71
CA MET A 341 -19.39 -19.47 -24.71
C MET A 341 -20.39 -19.57 -25.87
N ILE A 342 -20.58 -20.76 -26.45
CA ILE A 342 -21.45 -20.91 -27.62
C ILE A 342 -22.94 -20.90 -27.25
N SER A 343 -23.32 -21.50 -26.12
CA SER A 343 -24.71 -21.48 -25.63
C SER A 343 -25.18 -20.06 -25.31
N THR A 344 -24.33 -19.25 -24.68
CA THR A 344 -24.62 -17.84 -24.39
C THR A 344 -24.76 -17.03 -25.67
N TYR A 345 -23.91 -17.31 -26.66
CA TYR A 345 -23.92 -16.63 -27.93
C TYR A 345 -25.16 -16.95 -28.76
N GLU A 346 -25.54 -18.22 -28.88
CA GLU A 346 -26.77 -18.66 -29.58
C GLU A 346 -28.02 -18.14 -28.86
N PHE A 347 -28.06 -18.22 -27.52
CA PHE A 347 -29.14 -17.62 -26.73
C PHE A 347 -29.25 -16.11 -26.95
N GLY A 348 -28.11 -15.41 -26.98
CA GLY A 348 -28.05 -13.97 -27.25
C GLY A 348 -28.62 -13.62 -28.63
N LYS A 349 -28.25 -14.35 -29.68
CA LYS A 349 -28.80 -14.15 -31.03
C LYS A 349 -30.33 -14.34 -31.05
N SER A 350 -30.83 -15.44 -30.48
CA SER A 350 -32.27 -15.73 -30.45
C SER A 350 -33.07 -14.73 -29.62
N PHE A 351 -32.47 -14.19 -28.56
CA PHE A 351 -33.08 -13.16 -27.71
C PHE A 351 -33.22 -11.82 -28.45
N PHE A 352 -32.16 -11.34 -29.12
CA PHE A 352 -32.22 -10.08 -29.84
C PHE A 352 -33.05 -10.16 -31.12
N ARG A 353 -33.10 -11.31 -31.79
CA ARG A 353 -33.99 -11.53 -32.94
C ARG A 353 -35.46 -11.35 -32.53
N ARG A 354 -35.88 -11.89 -31.38
CA ARG A 354 -37.23 -11.68 -30.81
C ARG A 354 -37.50 -10.23 -30.44
N ARG A 355 -36.54 -9.56 -29.80
CA ARG A 355 -36.71 -8.17 -29.35
C ARG A 355 -36.76 -7.14 -30.50
N ASN A 356 -36.04 -7.40 -31.59
CA ASN A 356 -36.11 -6.57 -32.79
C ASN A 356 -37.47 -6.70 -33.49
N LEU A 357 -38.06 -7.90 -33.50
CA LEU A 357 -39.43 -8.12 -34.01
C LEU A 357 -40.48 -7.36 -33.16
N GLU A 358 -40.38 -7.41 -31.82
CA GLU A 358 -41.26 -6.64 -30.91
C GLU A 358 -41.08 -5.10 -31.02
N GLY A 359 -39.89 -4.65 -31.40
CA GLY A 359 -39.55 -3.24 -31.60
C GLY A 359 -40.14 -2.60 -32.87
N GLU A 360 -40.49 -3.40 -33.87
CA GLU A 360 -41.19 -2.92 -35.08
C GLU A 360 -42.69 -2.73 -34.82
N TRP A 361 -43.34 -3.65 -34.10
CA TRP A 361 -44.76 -3.53 -33.71
C TRP A 361 -45.05 -2.30 -32.85
N THR A 362 -44.16 -1.98 -31.91
CA THR A 362 -44.30 -0.79 -31.04
C THR A 362 -44.10 0.55 -31.75
N LYS A 363 -43.45 0.56 -32.93
CA LYS A 363 -43.37 1.76 -33.79
C LYS A 363 -44.63 1.94 -34.63
N VAL A 364 -45.26 0.85 -35.08
CA VAL A 364 -46.54 0.88 -35.79
C VAL A 364 -47.64 1.43 -34.87
N PHE A 365 -47.73 0.97 -33.61
CA PHE A 365 -48.72 1.48 -32.64
C PHE A 365 -48.52 2.95 -32.23
N LYS A 366 -47.30 3.51 -32.37
CA LYS A 366 -47.02 4.92 -32.04
C LYS A 366 -47.34 5.91 -33.15
N LEU A 367 -47.50 5.44 -34.39
CA LEU A 367 -47.86 6.28 -35.53
C LEU A 367 -49.39 6.49 -35.65
N GLN A 368 -50.20 5.64 -35.04
CA GLN A 368 -51.67 5.76 -35.04
C GLN A 368 -52.27 6.56 -33.88
N GLY A 369 -51.49 6.90 -32.85
CA GLY A 369 -52.01 7.55 -31.62
C GLY A 369 -51.59 9.01 -31.43
N LYS A 370 -51.32 9.76 -32.50
CA LYS A 370 -50.73 11.11 -32.43
C LYS A 370 -51.41 12.12 -33.36
N GLU A 371 -52.72 12.05 -33.44
CA GLU A 371 -53.60 13.19 -33.72
C GLU A 371 -54.52 13.29 -32.49
N ASP A 372 -54.83 14.51 -32.04
CA ASP A 372 -55.64 14.86 -30.86
C ASP A 372 -54.86 15.28 -29.60
N LEU A 373 -54.59 16.59 -29.55
CA LEU A 373 -54.70 17.55 -28.43
C LEU A 373 -53.61 18.63 -28.53
N SER A 374 -54.00 19.75 -29.14
CA SER A 374 -53.34 21.05 -29.09
C SER A 374 -54.04 21.94 -28.05
N THR A 375 -53.33 22.33 -26.98
CA THR A 375 -53.62 23.56 -26.22
C THR A 375 -52.35 24.08 -25.51
N SER A 376 -51.85 25.19 -26.06
CA SER A 376 -51.08 26.34 -25.51
C SER A 376 -49.91 26.20 -24.50
N PRO A 377 -48.87 27.08 -24.61
CA PRO A 377 -47.59 26.91 -23.91
C PRO A 377 -47.48 27.76 -22.63
N GLY A 378 -47.15 27.10 -21.51
CA GLY A 378 -46.64 27.76 -20.30
C GLY A 378 -45.12 27.65 -20.24
N SER A 379 -44.44 28.79 -20.32
CA SER A 379 -42.99 28.93 -20.13
C SER A 379 -42.54 28.35 -18.79
N SER A 380 -41.67 27.34 -18.81
CA SER A 380 -40.87 26.97 -17.64
C SER A 380 -39.41 26.76 -18.07
N ALA A 381 -38.54 27.53 -17.43
CA ALA A 381 -37.09 27.44 -17.53
C ALA A 381 -36.60 26.00 -17.24
N PRO A 382 -35.41 25.60 -17.73
CA PRO A 382 -34.85 24.28 -17.42
C PRO A 382 -34.73 24.11 -15.89
N PRO A 383 -34.96 22.90 -15.36
CA PRO A 383 -35.04 22.68 -13.92
C PRO A 383 -33.68 22.98 -13.28
N ASP A 384 -33.67 23.97 -12.39
CA ASP A 384 -32.56 24.25 -11.50
C ASP A 384 -32.11 22.96 -10.82
N THR A 385 -30.85 22.56 -11.03
CA THR A 385 -30.28 21.38 -10.38
C THR A 385 -30.37 21.56 -8.86
N SER A 386 -31.17 20.72 -8.20
CA SER A 386 -31.47 20.86 -6.77
C SER A 386 -30.20 20.91 -5.91
N HIS A 387 -30.10 21.89 -5.02
CA HIS A 387 -29.00 22.04 -4.06
C HIS A 387 -29.31 21.34 -2.73
N ARG A 388 -28.33 21.27 -1.83
CA ARG A 388 -28.55 20.70 -0.49
C ARG A 388 -29.56 21.57 0.28
N LYS A 389 -30.75 21.02 0.57
CA LYS A 389 -31.86 21.72 1.25
C LYS A 389 -31.49 22.51 2.51
N PHE A 390 -30.58 21.99 3.34
CA PHE A 390 -30.08 22.69 4.52
C PHE A 390 -28.55 22.75 4.51
N SER A 391 -28.00 23.95 4.67
CA SER A 391 -26.56 24.16 4.84
C SER A 391 -26.07 23.52 6.13
N ALA A 392 -24.89 22.91 6.10
CA ALA A 392 -24.19 22.48 7.30
C ALA A 392 -22.68 22.44 7.04
N PRO A 393 -21.86 22.67 8.08
CA PRO A 393 -20.41 22.66 7.94
C PRO A 393 -19.89 21.27 7.53
N ARG A 394 -18.70 21.27 6.94
CA ARG A 394 -17.97 20.05 6.60
C ARG A 394 -17.60 19.26 7.86
N HIS A 395 -17.74 17.95 7.79
CA HIS A 395 -17.18 17.05 8.80
C HIS A 395 -15.66 16.90 8.65
N GLY A 396 -14.92 17.51 9.58
CA GLY A 396 -13.47 17.38 9.72
C GLY A 396 -12.64 18.24 8.77
N SER A 397 -11.44 18.63 9.24
CA SER A 397 -10.52 19.46 8.46
C SER A 397 -9.72 18.66 7.42
N LEU A 398 -9.60 19.23 6.21
CA LEU A 398 -8.79 18.71 5.11
C LEU A 398 -7.30 19.07 5.23
N GLY A 399 -6.94 20.11 6.00
CA GLY A 399 -5.52 20.47 6.24
C GLY A 399 -4.72 19.40 6.99
N PHE A 400 -5.43 18.41 7.55
CA PHE A 400 -4.83 17.25 8.19
C PHE A 400 -4.89 15.96 7.35
N LEU A 401 -5.26 16.05 6.07
CA LEU A 401 -4.99 14.99 5.10
C LEU A 401 -3.50 15.02 4.71
N PRO A 402 -2.86 13.85 4.50
CA PRO A 402 -3.40 12.50 4.62
C PRO A 402 -3.51 12.03 6.09
N ARG A 403 -4.68 11.47 6.46
CA ARG A 403 -4.94 10.84 7.77
C ARG A 403 -4.38 9.41 7.85
N LYS A 404 -3.05 9.28 7.74
CA LYS A 404 -2.28 8.02 7.80
C LYS A 404 -1.46 7.89 9.09
N ARG A 405 -0.92 6.70 9.36
CA ARG A 405 0.05 6.51 10.46
C ARG A 405 1.30 7.35 10.17
N SER A 406 1.80 8.07 11.17
CA SER A 406 3.08 8.76 11.09
C SER A 406 4.20 7.75 10.86
N ARG A 407 5.13 8.09 9.96
CA ARG A 407 6.32 7.26 9.69
C ARG A 407 7.35 7.31 10.83
N ARG A 408 7.46 8.47 11.48
CA ARG A 408 8.33 8.66 12.65
C ARG A 408 7.53 8.32 13.91
N HIS A 409 8.21 7.91 14.98
CA HIS A 409 7.62 7.76 16.32
C HIS A 409 7.77 9.03 17.18
N ARG A 410 8.82 9.81 16.91
CA ARG A 410 9.08 11.13 17.50
C ARG A 410 8.41 12.23 16.67
N GLY A 411 7.91 13.28 17.33
CA GLY A 411 7.46 14.49 16.67
C GLY A 411 8.63 15.19 15.97
N LYS A 412 8.57 15.41 14.65
CA LYS A 412 9.58 16.23 13.96
C LYS A 412 9.19 17.70 14.12
N ALA A 413 10.10 18.55 14.62
CA ALA A 413 10.01 19.99 14.41
C ALA A 413 10.22 20.27 12.91
N LYS A 414 9.15 20.65 12.21
CA LYS A 414 9.22 20.97 10.77
C LYS A 414 9.72 22.38 10.51
N SER A 415 9.45 23.29 11.45
CA SER A 415 9.87 24.68 11.45
C SER A 415 10.44 24.99 12.83
N PHE A 416 11.49 25.79 12.90
CA PHE A 416 12.01 26.36 14.15
C PHE A 416 11.63 27.84 14.22
N PRO A 417 11.69 28.47 15.40
CA PRO A 417 11.51 29.91 15.52
C PRO A 417 12.45 30.66 14.57
N LYS A 418 11.99 31.82 14.07
CA LYS A 418 12.83 32.68 13.24
C LYS A 418 14.05 33.14 14.05
N ASP A 419 15.19 33.13 13.41
CA ASP A 419 16.46 33.53 14.01
C ASP A 419 16.58 35.05 14.05
N ASP A 420 17.21 35.55 15.11
CA ASP A 420 17.35 36.98 15.41
C ASP A 420 18.73 37.19 16.05
N PRO A 421 19.73 37.68 15.30
CA PRO A 421 21.11 37.83 15.76
C PRO A 421 21.28 38.76 16.96
N SER A 422 20.32 39.66 17.24
CA SER A 422 20.38 40.60 18.37
C SER A 422 20.25 39.91 19.73
N LYS A 423 19.65 38.71 19.77
CA LYS A 423 19.44 37.95 21.01
C LYS A 423 20.66 37.10 21.34
N PRO A 424 20.89 36.76 22.62
CA PRO A 424 21.94 35.82 22.99
C PRO A 424 21.68 34.44 22.37
N VAL A 425 22.76 33.69 22.14
CA VAL A 425 22.70 32.32 21.61
C VAL A 425 21.91 31.43 22.57
N HIS A 426 20.85 30.78 22.07
CA HIS A 426 20.01 29.88 22.87
C HIS A 426 19.43 28.73 22.04
N MET A 427 19.03 27.67 22.75
CA MET A 427 18.33 26.53 22.15
C MET A 427 16.84 26.82 21.97
N THR A 428 16.26 26.27 20.90
CA THR A 428 14.86 26.53 20.53
C THR A 428 13.90 25.37 20.81
N ALA A 429 14.42 24.19 21.17
CA ALA A 429 13.61 23.00 21.37
C ALA A 429 14.26 22.00 22.33
N PHE A 430 13.42 21.14 22.91
CA PHE A 430 13.80 20.11 23.87
C PHE A 430 12.98 18.84 23.65
N LEU A 431 13.40 17.73 24.24
CA LEU A 431 12.67 16.46 24.25
C LEU A 431 12.25 16.10 25.67
N GLY A 432 10.97 15.78 25.84
CA GLY A 432 10.43 15.28 27.10
C GLY A 432 9.56 14.03 26.90
N TYR A 433 9.16 13.41 27.98
CA TYR A 433 8.36 12.19 28.02
C TYR A 433 7.08 12.43 28.81
N LYS A 434 5.93 12.20 28.18
CA LYS A 434 4.64 12.37 28.84
C LYS A 434 4.50 11.35 29.97
N ALA A 435 4.55 11.81 31.22
CA ALA A 435 4.41 10.98 32.40
C ALA A 435 2.93 10.68 32.71
N GLY A 436 2.16 11.75 32.92
CA GLY A 436 0.76 11.67 33.29
C GLY A 436 0.08 13.03 33.30
N MET A 437 -1.08 13.09 33.94
CA MET A 437 -1.85 14.33 34.12
C MET A 437 -2.32 14.39 35.56
N THR A 438 -2.40 15.60 36.09
CA THR A 438 -3.04 15.92 37.37
C THR A 438 -3.80 17.24 37.23
N HIS A 439 -4.33 17.79 38.31
CA HIS A 439 -4.88 19.13 38.35
C HIS A 439 -4.17 19.97 39.41
N ILE A 440 -4.25 21.28 39.25
CA ILE A 440 -3.71 22.26 40.18
C ILE A 440 -4.80 23.26 40.56
N VAL A 441 -4.61 23.95 41.68
CA VAL A 441 -5.35 25.15 42.04
C VAL A 441 -4.41 26.33 41.91
N ARG A 442 -4.89 27.39 41.28
CA ARG A 442 -4.22 28.68 41.23
C ARG A 442 -5.22 29.81 41.31
N GLU A 443 -4.75 30.97 41.72
CA GLU A 443 -5.51 32.20 41.54
C GLU A 443 -5.37 32.72 40.11
N VAL A 444 -6.42 33.34 39.58
CA VAL A 444 -6.42 33.92 38.23
C VAL A 444 -6.37 35.43 38.32
N ASP A 445 -5.29 36.02 37.79
CA ASP A 445 -5.20 37.46 37.55
C ASP A 445 -5.62 37.79 36.11
N ARG A 446 -6.90 38.12 35.94
CA ARG A 446 -7.50 38.53 34.66
C ARG A 446 -8.56 39.61 34.89
N PRO A 447 -8.18 40.89 34.95
CA PRO A 447 -9.11 42.00 35.09
C PRO A 447 -10.24 41.94 34.05
N GLY A 448 -11.48 42.10 34.50
CA GLY A 448 -12.69 41.99 33.67
C GLY A 448 -13.26 40.57 33.53
N SER A 449 -12.58 39.54 34.02
CA SER A 449 -13.13 38.18 34.06
C SER A 449 -13.93 37.90 35.33
N LYS A 450 -15.00 37.09 35.23
CA LYS A 450 -15.76 36.61 36.41
C LYS A 450 -14.91 35.80 37.41
N VAL A 451 -13.80 35.24 36.94
CA VAL A 451 -12.84 34.46 37.74
C VAL A 451 -11.64 35.27 38.20
N ASN A 452 -11.63 36.59 37.98
CA ASN A 452 -10.53 37.44 38.46
C ASN A 452 -10.40 37.34 39.99
N LYS A 453 -9.18 37.16 40.49
CA LYS A 453 -8.85 36.96 41.91
C LYS A 453 -9.62 35.81 42.56
N LYS A 454 -10.03 34.81 41.76
CA LYS A 454 -10.66 33.58 42.24
C LYS A 454 -9.77 32.39 41.95
N GLU A 455 -9.89 31.40 42.81
CA GLU A 455 -9.22 30.13 42.64
C GLU A 455 -9.91 29.31 41.55
N VAL A 456 -9.11 28.77 40.66
CA VAL A 456 -9.57 27.89 39.59
C VAL A 456 -8.80 26.58 39.63
N VAL A 457 -9.53 25.50 39.36
CA VAL A 457 -8.93 24.19 39.14
C VAL A 457 -8.62 24.04 37.66
N GLU A 458 -7.36 23.82 37.32
CA GLU A 458 -6.94 23.60 35.94
C GLU A 458 -6.20 22.27 35.81
N ALA A 459 -6.56 21.50 34.79
CA ALA A 459 -5.86 20.27 34.46
C ALA A 459 -4.48 20.57 33.85
N VAL A 460 -3.47 19.79 34.23
CA VAL A 460 -2.10 19.92 33.75
C VAL A 460 -1.56 18.56 33.28
N THR A 461 -0.65 18.58 32.32
CA THR A 461 0.14 17.41 31.92
C THR A 461 1.56 17.53 32.45
N ILE A 462 2.05 16.46 33.08
CA ILE A 462 3.46 16.36 33.51
C ILE A 462 4.27 15.70 32.41
N VAL A 463 5.32 16.40 31.97
CA VAL A 463 6.29 15.93 30.98
C VAL A 463 7.65 15.87 31.64
N GLU A 464 8.15 14.65 31.88
CA GLU A 464 9.49 14.46 32.44
C GLU A 464 10.55 14.75 31.36
N THR A 465 11.52 15.57 31.71
CA THR A 465 12.51 16.18 30.82
C THR A 465 13.91 15.95 31.40
N PRO A 466 14.45 14.72 31.31
CA PRO A 466 15.82 14.49 31.74
C PRO A 466 16.78 15.34 30.88
N PRO A 467 17.94 15.77 31.43
CA PRO A 467 18.91 16.56 30.70
C PRO A 467 19.30 15.93 29.36
N MET A 468 19.45 16.76 28.33
CA MET A 468 19.83 16.31 26.99
C MET A 468 21.32 16.49 26.78
N ILE A 469 22.02 15.49 26.24
CA ILE A 469 23.45 15.60 25.94
C ILE A 469 23.62 16.09 24.51
N VAL A 470 24.47 17.10 24.31
CA VAL A 470 24.89 17.55 22.97
C VAL A 470 26.02 16.65 22.47
N ILE A 471 25.88 16.10 21.27
CA ILE A 471 26.81 15.11 20.71
C ILE A 471 27.34 15.49 19.33
N GLY A 472 26.97 16.67 18.83
CA GLY A 472 27.42 17.12 17.53
C GLY A 472 26.73 18.38 17.07
N VAL A 473 27.17 18.89 15.93
CA VAL A 473 26.66 20.09 15.28
C VAL A 473 26.54 19.85 13.78
N VAL A 474 25.51 20.44 13.17
CA VAL A 474 25.20 20.38 11.75
C VAL A 474 25.09 21.81 11.23
N GLY A 475 25.90 22.13 10.23
CA GLY A 475 25.79 23.37 9.48
C GLY A 475 24.87 23.21 8.28
N TYR A 476 24.00 24.19 8.05
CA TYR A 476 23.15 24.26 6.87
C TYR A 476 23.50 25.47 6.03
N VAL A 477 23.67 25.22 4.73
CA VAL A 477 23.85 26.25 3.72
C VAL A 477 22.51 26.49 3.00
N ASN A 478 22.18 27.74 2.78
CA ASN A 478 21.02 28.16 2.00
C ASN A 478 21.34 28.05 0.52
N THR A 479 20.57 27.25 -0.20
CA THR A 479 20.64 27.10 -1.65
C THR A 479 19.31 27.54 -2.26
N PRO A 480 19.23 27.85 -3.56
CA PRO A 480 17.96 28.21 -4.20
C PRO A 480 16.86 27.14 -4.06
N SER A 481 17.23 25.86 -3.88
CA SER A 481 16.30 24.75 -3.64
C SER A 481 15.95 24.54 -2.14
N GLY A 482 16.48 25.38 -1.26
CA GLY A 482 16.26 25.37 0.19
C GLY A 482 17.53 25.10 1.00
N LEU A 483 17.36 24.81 2.30
CA LEU A 483 18.47 24.51 3.19
C LEU A 483 19.03 23.10 2.94
N ARG A 484 20.32 23.02 2.61
CA ARG A 484 21.07 21.76 2.45
C ARG A 484 22.03 21.57 3.63
N SER A 485 22.13 20.36 4.16
CA SER A 485 23.16 20.03 5.14
C SER A 485 24.54 20.15 4.51
N PHE A 486 25.39 21.01 5.07
CA PHE A 486 26.74 21.27 4.56
C PHE A 486 27.75 20.32 5.18
N LYS A 487 27.93 20.39 6.50
CA LYS A 487 28.84 19.54 7.27
C LYS A 487 28.19 19.11 8.58
N THR A 488 28.64 17.98 9.11
CA THR A 488 28.22 17.46 10.41
C THR A 488 29.47 17.05 11.17
N ILE A 489 29.62 17.62 12.36
CA ILE A 489 30.71 17.32 13.28
C ILE A 489 30.09 16.64 14.49
N PHE A 490 30.60 15.47 14.87
CA PHE A 490 30.18 14.79 16.09
C PHE A 490 31.22 15.00 17.20
N ALA A 491 30.80 14.80 18.43
CA ALA A 491 31.69 14.77 19.59
C ALA A 491 32.60 13.52 19.57
N GLU A 492 33.66 13.53 20.39
CA GLU A 492 34.60 12.42 20.53
C GLU A 492 33.93 11.24 21.25
N HIS A 493 33.37 11.50 22.44
CA HIS A 493 32.79 10.52 23.32
C HIS A 493 31.27 10.44 23.17
N ILE A 494 30.82 9.53 22.31
CA ILE A 494 29.39 9.25 22.13
C ILE A 494 28.94 8.12 23.07
N SER A 495 27.91 8.41 23.88
CA SER A 495 27.30 7.46 24.80
C SER A 495 26.73 6.20 24.11
N ASP A 496 26.74 5.08 24.81
CA ASP A 496 26.22 3.81 24.30
C ASP A 496 24.71 3.84 24.02
N GLU A 497 23.94 4.58 24.81
CA GLU A 497 22.51 4.77 24.55
C GLU A 497 22.23 5.52 23.24
N CYS A 498 23.13 6.44 22.85
CA CYS A 498 23.14 7.11 21.57
C CYS A 498 23.60 6.18 20.45
N LYS A 499 24.68 5.41 20.64
CA LYS A 499 25.13 4.40 19.67
C LYS A 499 24.02 3.40 19.33
N ARG A 500 23.18 3.02 20.31
CA ARG A 500 21.97 2.19 20.08
C ARG A 500 21.01 2.80 19.06
N ARG A 501 20.98 4.12 18.85
CA ARG A 501 20.16 4.77 17.80
C ARG A 501 20.51 4.24 16.41
N PHE A 502 21.80 4.09 16.14
CA PHE A 502 22.37 3.69 14.86
C PHE A 502 22.23 2.19 14.55
N TYR A 503 21.98 1.37 15.58
CA TYR A 503 21.72 -0.05 15.41
C TYR A 503 20.23 -0.39 15.43
N LYS A 504 19.83 -1.35 14.59
CA LYS A 504 18.52 -2.02 14.71
C LYS A 504 18.57 -3.15 15.73
N ASN A 505 19.61 -3.98 15.65
CA ASN A 505 19.89 -5.04 16.61
C ASN A 505 21.21 -4.74 17.33
N TRP A 506 21.13 -4.23 18.56
CA TRP A 506 22.31 -3.87 19.36
C TRP A 506 23.08 -5.10 19.84
N TYR A 507 22.37 -6.14 20.31
CA TYR A 507 22.98 -7.29 20.98
C TYR A 507 23.80 -8.16 20.02
N LYS A 508 23.36 -8.30 18.76
CA LYS A 508 24.11 -9.03 17.72
C LYS A 508 25.21 -8.20 17.06
N SER A 509 25.31 -6.90 17.35
CA SER A 509 26.25 -6.02 16.68
C SER A 509 27.60 -5.98 17.39
N LYS A 510 28.68 -5.77 16.63
CA LYS A 510 30.03 -5.50 17.16
C LYS A 510 30.19 -4.07 17.73
N LYS A 511 29.13 -3.25 17.74
CA LYS A 511 29.08 -1.89 18.33
C LYS A 511 30.16 -0.90 17.81
N LYS A 512 30.65 -1.09 16.59
CA LYS A 512 31.71 -0.27 15.94
C LYS A 512 31.29 1.15 15.47
N ALA A 513 30.11 1.66 15.84
CA ALA A 513 29.68 2.98 15.41
C ALA A 513 30.57 4.06 16.04
N PHE A 514 31.04 5.00 15.21
CA PHE A 514 31.91 6.13 15.58
C PHE A 514 33.30 5.79 16.11
N THR A 515 33.76 4.53 16.09
CA THR A 515 35.09 4.18 16.60
C THR A 515 36.23 4.84 15.82
N LYS A 516 36.15 4.85 14.47
CA LYS A 516 37.11 5.56 13.62
C LYS A 516 37.02 7.08 13.77
N TYR A 517 35.81 7.59 14.04
CA TYR A 517 35.59 9.03 14.19
C TYR A 517 36.14 9.55 15.52
N CYS A 518 36.04 8.78 16.60
CA CYS A 518 36.70 9.06 17.87
C CYS A 518 38.23 9.13 17.71
N LYS A 519 38.83 8.17 16.98
CA LYS A 519 40.27 8.22 16.66
C LYS A 519 40.68 9.50 15.92
N LYS A 520 39.81 10.04 15.06
CA LYS A 520 40.06 11.31 14.36
C LYS A 520 40.14 12.51 15.31
N TRP A 521 39.45 12.48 16.46
CA TRP A 521 39.57 13.54 17.48
C TRP A 521 40.89 13.46 18.24
N GLN A 522 41.50 12.28 18.31
CA GLN A 522 42.78 12.05 19.00
C GLN A 522 43.98 12.36 18.11
N ASP A 523 43.88 12.02 16.83
CA ASP A 523 44.91 12.21 15.81
C ASP A 523 45.07 13.69 15.41
N ASP A 524 46.32 14.15 15.24
CA ASP A 524 46.63 15.56 15.00
C ASP A 524 46.21 16.03 13.60
N GLU A 525 46.33 15.18 12.59
CA GLU A 525 45.77 15.44 11.25
C GLU A 525 44.24 15.52 11.30
N GLY A 526 43.62 14.65 12.10
CA GLY A 526 42.18 14.61 12.33
C GLY A 526 41.65 15.87 13.00
N LYS A 527 42.34 16.38 14.03
CA LYS A 527 42.05 17.67 14.69
C LYS A 527 42.16 18.83 13.71
N LYS A 528 43.24 18.91 12.92
CA LYS A 528 43.39 19.94 11.86
C LYS A 528 42.22 19.91 10.88
N GLN A 529 41.75 18.73 10.50
CA GLN A 529 40.58 18.59 9.62
C GLN A 529 39.28 19.03 10.31
N LEU A 530 39.10 18.77 11.61
CA LEU A 530 37.94 19.21 12.38
C LEU A 530 37.91 20.73 12.51
N GLU A 531 39.05 21.37 12.80
CA GLU A 531 39.16 22.83 12.82
C GLU A 531 38.82 23.44 11.46
N LYS A 532 39.32 22.85 10.37
CA LYS A 532 38.91 23.24 9.01
C LYS A 532 37.40 23.11 8.83
N ASP A 533 36.79 22.00 9.27
CA ASP A 533 35.34 21.80 9.16
C ASP A 533 34.55 22.84 9.98
N PHE A 534 35.00 23.20 11.20
CA PHE A 534 34.40 24.27 12.00
C PHE A 534 34.52 25.64 11.32
N ASN A 535 35.69 25.99 10.80
CA ASN A 535 35.92 27.25 10.09
C ASN A 535 35.07 27.35 8.81
N LEU A 536 34.93 26.26 8.07
CA LEU A 536 34.03 26.20 6.92
C LEU A 536 32.56 26.38 7.33
N MET A 537 32.15 25.85 8.49
CA MET A 537 30.81 26.07 9.02
C MET A 537 30.56 27.54 9.37
N LYS A 538 31.52 28.21 10.02
CA LYS A 538 31.44 29.64 10.33
C LYS A 538 31.32 30.51 9.06
N LYS A 539 32.08 30.15 8.00
CA LYS A 539 32.15 30.93 6.75
C LYS A 539 30.92 30.76 5.85
N TYR A 540 30.42 29.54 5.67
CA TYR A 540 29.43 29.25 4.61
C TYR A 540 28.01 28.98 5.11
N CYS A 541 27.82 28.57 6.37
CA CYS A 541 26.50 28.17 6.85
C CYS A 541 25.70 29.37 7.35
N GLN A 542 24.40 29.39 7.09
CA GLN A 542 23.49 30.41 7.61
C GLN A 542 22.71 29.91 8.83
N VAL A 543 22.55 28.58 8.97
CA VAL A 543 21.81 27.98 10.08
C VAL A 543 22.66 26.89 10.73
N ILE A 544 22.81 26.99 12.04
CA ILE A 544 23.51 25.99 12.86
C ILE A 544 22.49 25.23 13.70
N ARG A 545 22.62 23.89 13.70
CA ARG A 545 21.81 23.02 14.56
C ARG A 545 22.71 22.10 15.37
N VAL A 546 22.42 21.95 16.65
CA VAL A 546 23.08 20.97 17.51
C VAL A 546 22.33 19.65 17.49
N ILE A 547 23.06 18.55 17.40
CA ILE A 547 22.54 17.19 17.56
C ILE A 547 22.58 16.86 19.05
N THR A 548 21.42 16.55 19.59
CA THR A 548 21.24 16.24 21.00
C THR A 548 20.55 14.90 21.16
N HIS A 549 20.77 14.21 22.28
CA HIS A 549 19.98 13.04 22.64
C HIS A 549 19.50 13.09 24.10
N THR A 550 18.37 12.45 24.35
CA THR A 550 17.86 12.25 25.72
C THR A 550 18.60 11.14 26.45
N GLN A 551 18.61 11.18 27.78
CA GLN A 551 19.10 10.08 28.60
C GLN A 551 17.97 9.12 28.98
N MET A 552 17.96 7.92 28.41
CA MET A 552 16.89 6.93 28.66
C MET A 552 17.10 6.15 29.95
N ARG A 553 18.35 6.02 30.40
CA ARG A 553 18.71 5.31 31.63
C ARG A 553 18.08 5.92 32.89
N LEU A 554 17.81 7.22 32.85
CA LEU A 554 17.22 7.97 33.96
C LEU A 554 15.70 7.82 34.07
N LEU A 555 15.06 7.25 33.03
CA LEU A 555 13.61 7.14 32.96
C LEU A 555 13.15 5.73 33.36
N PRO A 556 11.97 5.59 34.01
CA PRO A 556 11.39 4.29 34.37
C PRO A 556 10.73 3.59 33.15
N ILE A 557 11.43 3.54 32.01
CA ILE A 557 10.93 3.00 30.74
C ILE A 557 11.87 1.90 30.26
N ARG A 558 11.31 0.76 29.84
CA ARG A 558 12.07 -0.40 29.31
C ARG A 558 13.05 -0.06 28.16
N GLN A 559 12.78 1.00 27.40
CA GLN A 559 13.56 1.36 26.22
C GLN A 559 14.91 1.97 26.61
N LYS A 560 16.03 1.30 26.26
CA LYS A 560 17.40 1.81 26.45
C LYS A 560 17.94 2.66 25.29
N LYS A 561 17.15 2.82 24.22
CA LYS A 561 17.55 3.47 22.96
C LYS A 561 17.25 4.97 23.01
N SER A 562 18.27 5.83 23.06
CA SER A 562 18.06 7.28 23.21
C SER A 562 17.43 7.93 21.98
N HIS A 563 16.61 8.96 22.20
CA HIS A 563 16.00 9.73 21.12
C HIS A 563 16.91 10.89 20.72
N LEU A 564 17.38 10.88 19.46
CA LEU A 564 18.20 11.96 18.89
C LEU A 564 17.33 13.02 18.24
N MET A 565 17.73 14.29 18.35
CA MET A 565 17.10 15.46 17.74
C MET A 565 18.15 16.48 17.32
N GLU A 566 17.95 17.08 16.14
CA GLU A 566 18.57 18.37 15.82
C GLU A 566 17.74 19.49 16.47
N VAL A 567 18.40 20.37 17.20
CA VAL A 567 17.82 21.60 17.75
C VAL A 567 18.52 22.78 17.10
N GLN A 568 17.76 23.75 16.59
CA GLN A 568 18.34 24.94 15.99
C GLN A 568 18.81 25.90 17.10
N LEU A 569 20.02 26.44 16.92
CA LEU A 569 20.52 27.54 17.73
C LEU A 569 20.10 28.85 17.08
N ASN A 570 19.50 29.73 17.88
CA ASN A 570 19.12 31.07 17.46
C ASN A 570 19.82 32.11 18.33
N GLY A 571 19.96 33.34 17.84
CA GLY A 571 20.66 34.42 18.55
C GLY A 571 22.16 34.46 18.27
N GLY A 572 22.74 35.66 18.25
CA GLY A 572 24.15 35.90 17.94
C GLY A 572 24.51 35.68 16.47
N THR A 573 25.79 35.91 16.15
CA THR A 573 26.34 35.63 14.83
C THR A 573 26.49 34.11 14.60
N ILE A 574 26.76 33.71 13.36
CA ILE A 574 27.01 32.30 13.04
C ILE A 574 28.27 31.78 13.75
N SER A 575 29.31 32.62 13.91
CA SER A 575 30.50 32.22 14.65
C SER A 575 30.16 31.91 16.10
N ASP A 576 29.45 32.82 16.77
CA ASP A 576 29.05 32.66 18.18
C ASP A 576 28.25 31.37 18.39
N LYS A 577 27.36 31.03 17.44
CA LYS A 577 26.60 29.77 17.49
C LYS A 577 27.47 28.54 17.34
N VAL A 578 28.49 28.58 16.49
CA VAL A 578 29.42 27.46 16.30
C VAL A 578 30.31 27.30 17.54
N ASP A 579 30.79 28.41 18.09
CA ASP A 579 31.62 28.43 19.30
C ASP A 579 30.85 27.94 20.52
N TRP A 580 29.62 28.43 20.70
CA TRP A 580 28.70 27.92 21.71
C TRP A 580 28.42 26.41 21.53
N ALA A 581 28.20 25.96 20.29
CA ALA A 581 27.96 24.55 20.01
C ALA A 581 29.18 23.69 20.35
N ARG A 582 30.39 24.18 20.09
CA ARG A 582 31.66 23.52 20.39
C ARG A 582 31.88 23.43 21.91
N GLU A 583 31.64 24.51 22.63
CA GLU A 583 31.76 24.55 24.10
C GLU A 583 30.80 23.56 24.76
N LYS A 584 29.57 23.45 24.24
CA LYS A 584 28.55 22.54 24.80
C LYS A 584 28.64 21.10 24.32
N LEU A 585 29.61 20.72 23.48
CA LEU A 585 29.79 19.31 23.09
C LEU A 585 30.04 18.44 24.34
N GLU A 586 29.40 17.26 24.36
CA GLU A 586 29.46 16.26 25.45
C GLU A 586 28.84 16.69 26.78
N GLN A 587 28.43 17.96 26.90
CA GLN A 587 27.77 18.47 28.09
C GLN A 587 26.26 18.17 28.08
N SER A 588 25.69 18.05 29.28
CA SER A 588 24.25 17.91 29.48
C SER A 588 23.58 19.28 29.65
N ILE A 589 22.51 19.50 28.90
CA ILE A 589 21.70 20.72 28.94
C ILE A 589 20.38 20.41 29.65
N PRO A 590 20.11 21.02 30.81
CA PRO A 590 18.83 20.90 31.52
C PRO A 590 17.74 21.77 30.87
N VAL A 591 16.48 21.44 31.12
CA VAL A 591 15.33 22.08 30.45
C VAL A 591 15.14 23.55 30.84
N ASN A 592 15.53 23.92 32.07
CA ASN A 592 15.44 25.28 32.61
C ASN A 592 16.31 26.31 31.85
N THR A 593 17.39 25.87 31.22
CA THR A 593 18.23 26.73 30.37
C THR A 593 17.58 27.01 29.00
N VAL A 594 16.63 26.16 28.58
CA VAL A 594 16.00 26.26 27.25
C VAL A 594 14.66 26.97 27.33
N PHE A 595 13.84 26.65 28.33
CA PHE A 595 12.54 27.26 28.55
C PHE A 595 12.50 28.02 29.85
N THR A 596 11.80 29.15 29.84
CA THR A 596 11.56 29.93 31.05
C THR A 596 10.20 29.57 31.66
N GLN A 597 10.05 29.86 32.95
CA GLN A 597 8.76 29.79 33.63
C GLN A 597 7.74 30.72 32.95
N ASP A 598 6.46 30.34 32.95
CA ASP A 598 5.33 31.06 32.34
C ASP A 598 5.37 31.26 30.81
N GLU A 599 6.38 30.70 30.14
CA GLU A 599 6.52 30.77 28.68
C GLU A 599 5.43 29.93 27.98
N MET A 600 4.99 30.42 26.82
CA MET A 600 4.12 29.67 25.90
C MET A 600 4.95 28.88 24.91
N ILE A 601 4.80 27.55 24.95
CA ILE A 601 5.53 26.63 24.09
C ILE A 601 4.60 25.87 23.15
N ASP A 602 5.20 25.24 22.14
CA ASP A 602 4.52 24.35 21.22
C ASP A 602 4.91 22.90 21.50
N VAL A 603 3.92 22.02 21.61
CA VAL A 603 4.12 20.60 21.85
C VAL A 603 3.89 19.84 20.56
N ILE A 604 4.96 19.22 20.06
CA ILE A 604 4.96 18.44 18.84
C ILE A 604 5.07 16.96 19.19
N GLY A 605 4.14 16.16 18.70
CA GLY A 605 4.14 14.75 19.02
C GLY A 605 3.27 13.92 18.10
N ILE A 606 3.12 12.66 18.48
CA ILE A 606 2.29 11.71 17.77
C ILE A 606 1.12 11.34 18.66
N THR A 607 -0.06 11.56 18.12
CA THR A 607 -1.33 11.28 18.78
C THR A 607 -1.48 9.80 19.14
N LYS A 608 -2.34 9.50 20.12
CA LYS A 608 -2.71 8.12 20.47
C LYS A 608 -3.25 7.39 19.24
N GLY A 609 -2.81 6.15 19.02
CA GLY A 609 -3.30 5.32 17.92
C GLY A 609 -4.61 4.65 18.28
N HIS A 610 -5.60 4.70 17.39
CA HIS A 610 -6.89 4.01 17.56
C HIS A 610 -7.14 2.92 16.50
N GLY A 611 -6.19 2.70 15.58
CA GLY A 611 -6.31 1.68 14.52
C GLY A 611 -7.31 2.07 13.42
N TYR A 612 -7.87 1.07 12.74
CA TYR A 612 -8.89 1.26 11.72
C TYR A 612 -10.24 1.62 12.37
N LYS A 613 -10.87 2.72 11.94
CA LYS A 613 -12.15 3.20 12.45
C LYS A 613 -13.09 3.59 11.32
N GLY A 614 -14.39 3.37 11.53
CA GLY A 614 -15.47 3.81 10.65
C GLY A 614 -15.63 5.33 10.60
N VAL A 615 -16.40 5.82 9.63
CA VAL A 615 -16.61 7.26 9.36
C VAL A 615 -17.18 8.02 10.57
N THR A 616 -18.12 7.42 11.31
CA THR A 616 -18.72 8.04 12.50
C THR A 616 -17.68 8.34 13.58
N SER A 617 -16.69 7.47 13.79
CA SER A 617 -15.63 7.73 14.79
C SER A 617 -14.49 8.56 14.19
N ARG A 618 -14.10 8.31 12.93
CA ARG A 618 -12.95 8.95 12.30
C ARG A 618 -13.21 10.40 11.91
N TRP A 619 -14.42 10.69 11.43
CA TRP A 619 -14.83 11.99 10.89
C TRP A 619 -15.99 12.62 11.65
N HIS A 620 -16.57 11.93 12.63
CA HIS A 620 -17.70 12.43 13.42
C HIS A 620 -18.93 12.76 12.56
N THR A 621 -19.18 11.94 11.52
CA THR A 621 -20.39 12.03 10.70
C THR A 621 -21.61 11.60 11.49
N LYS A 622 -22.76 12.25 11.25
CA LYS A 622 -24.05 11.86 11.84
C LYS A 622 -24.36 10.38 11.53
N LYS A 623 -24.90 9.65 12.51
CA LYS A 623 -25.40 8.28 12.29
C LYS A 623 -26.65 8.33 11.43
N LEU A 624 -26.86 7.33 10.59
CA LEU A 624 -28.11 7.17 9.86
C LEU A 624 -29.25 6.72 10.80
N PRO A 625 -30.52 6.87 10.39
CA PRO A 625 -31.67 6.39 11.17
C PRO A 625 -31.56 4.92 11.59
N ARG A 626 -32.23 4.56 12.68
CA ARG A 626 -32.18 3.19 13.22
C ARG A 626 -32.64 2.14 12.19
N LYS A 627 -33.66 2.45 11.39
CA LYS A 627 -34.27 1.57 10.39
C LYS A 627 -33.53 1.54 9.04
N THR A 628 -32.23 1.86 8.97
CA THR A 628 -31.47 1.74 7.72
C THR A 628 -30.96 0.32 7.49
N HIS A 629 -31.24 -0.22 6.29
CA HIS A 629 -30.66 -1.47 5.83
C HIS A 629 -29.14 -1.34 5.56
N ARG A 630 -28.38 -2.42 5.75
CA ARG A 630 -26.90 -2.48 5.54
C ARG A 630 -26.06 -1.54 6.40
N GLY A 631 -26.57 -1.13 7.57
CA GLY A 631 -25.79 -0.56 8.68
C GLY A 631 -25.78 0.97 8.74
N LEU A 632 -25.98 1.48 9.97
CA LEU A 632 -26.24 2.90 10.25
C LEU A 632 -25.00 3.79 10.45
N ARG A 633 -23.80 3.21 10.59
CA ARG A 633 -22.54 3.96 10.89
C ARG A 633 -21.73 4.28 9.64
N LYS A 634 -22.40 4.85 8.64
CA LYS A 634 -21.88 5.12 7.29
C LYS A 634 -22.24 6.53 6.84
N VAL A 635 -21.60 7.00 5.77
CA VAL A 635 -22.07 8.15 5.00
C VAL A 635 -23.05 7.61 3.96
N ALA A 636 -24.24 8.20 3.84
CA ALA A 636 -25.28 7.72 2.93
C ALA A 636 -24.86 7.89 1.46
N CYS A 637 -24.61 9.13 1.03
CA CYS A 637 -24.15 9.46 -0.32
C CYS A 637 -22.66 9.84 -0.31
N ILE A 638 -21.85 9.16 -1.12
CA ILE A 638 -20.38 9.36 -1.18
C ILE A 638 -19.92 10.24 -2.35
N GLY A 639 -20.85 10.77 -3.14
CA GLY A 639 -20.61 11.64 -4.28
C GLY A 639 -21.82 11.66 -5.22
N ALA A 640 -21.96 12.72 -6.00
CA ALA A 640 -22.92 12.78 -7.10
C ALA A 640 -22.49 11.86 -8.27
N TRP A 641 -23.37 11.66 -9.24
CA TRP A 641 -23.04 10.90 -10.47
C TRP A 641 -21.90 11.60 -11.23
N HIS A 642 -22.03 12.90 -11.45
CA HIS A 642 -20.99 13.74 -12.04
C HIS A 642 -20.42 14.65 -10.95
N PRO A 643 -19.10 14.58 -10.64
CA PRO A 643 -18.06 13.80 -11.31
C PRO A 643 -18.11 12.29 -10.97
N ALA A 644 -17.81 11.44 -11.96
CA ALA A 644 -17.83 9.97 -11.86
C ALA A 644 -16.66 9.38 -11.07
N ARG A 645 -16.31 10.01 -9.94
CA ARG A 645 -15.25 9.59 -9.02
C ARG A 645 -15.58 10.05 -7.60
N VAL A 646 -15.24 9.24 -6.62
CA VAL A 646 -15.38 9.66 -5.22
C VAL A 646 -14.29 10.67 -4.88
N ALA A 647 -14.70 11.86 -4.45
CA ALA A 647 -13.77 12.93 -4.09
C ALA A 647 -12.94 12.59 -2.84
N PHE A 648 -11.69 13.07 -2.81
CA PHE A 648 -10.78 12.90 -1.68
C PHE A 648 -11.29 13.60 -0.40
N SER A 649 -12.17 14.58 -0.54
CA SER A 649 -12.81 15.34 0.54
C SER A 649 -13.90 14.56 1.27
N VAL A 650 -14.40 13.46 0.68
CA VAL A 650 -15.48 12.65 1.27
C VAL A 650 -14.95 11.85 2.46
N ALA A 651 -15.72 11.85 3.55
CA ALA A 651 -15.39 11.09 4.74
C ALA A 651 -15.43 9.58 4.45
N ARG A 652 -14.26 8.92 4.52
CA ARG A 652 -14.12 7.46 4.39
C ARG A 652 -13.59 6.82 5.67
N ALA A 653 -13.91 5.55 5.90
CA ALA A 653 -13.32 4.76 6.98
C ALA A 653 -11.80 4.59 6.78
N GLY A 654 -11.06 4.33 7.85
CA GLY A 654 -9.61 4.15 7.77
C GLY A 654 -8.90 4.39 9.09
N GLN A 655 -7.58 4.56 9.05
CA GLN A 655 -6.78 4.83 10.23
C GLN A 655 -7.25 6.10 10.97
N LYS A 656 -7.44 5.99 12.30
CA LYS A 656 -7.65 7.10 13.23
C LYS A 656 -6.52 7.12 14.27
N GLY A 657 -5.94 8.29 14.49
CA GLY A 657 -4.85 8.47 15.45
C GLY A 657 -3.51 7.93 14.96
N TYR A 658 -2.47 8.09 15.78
CA TYR A 658 -1.06 7.91 15.38
C TYR A 658 -0.63 8.89 14.26
N HIS A 659 -1.22 10.08 14.26
CA HIS A 659 -0.87 11.19 13.36
C HIS A 659 0.11 12.14 14.04
N HIS A 660 1.01 12.75 13.26
CA HIS A 660 1.86 13.85 13.71
C HIS A 660 1.01 15.12 13.88
N ARG A 661 1.14 15.79 15.02
CA ARG A 661 0.43 17.03 15.35
C ARG A 661 1.36 17.97 16.13
N THR A 662 1.08 19.25 15.98
CA THR A 662 1.68 20.34 16.74
C THR A 662 0.54 21.06 17.43
N GLU A 663 0.53 21.04 18.76
CA GLU A 663 -0.35 21.85 19.57
C GLU A 663 0.44 23.09 20.00
N ILE A 664 0.00 24.26 19.54
CA ILE A 664 0.65 25.53 19.87
C ILE A 664 0.12 26.09 21.19
N ASN A 665 0.82 27.08 21.75
CA ASN A 665 0.32 27.93 22.83
C ASN A 665 -0.02 27.13 24.11
N LYS A 666 0.86 26.21 24.51
CA LYS A 666 0.80 25.52 25.79
C LYS A 666 1.65 26.26 26.80
N LYS A 667 1.00 26.79 27.84
CA LYS A 667 1.68 27.53 28.90
C LYS A 667 2.41 26.57 29.84
N ILE A 668 3.64 26.91 30.18
CA ILE A 668 4.39 26.28 31.27
C ILE A 668 3.89 26.85 32.59
N TYR A 669 3.48 25.98 33.51
CA TYR A 669 2.99 26.35 34.85
C TYR A 669 4.02 26.14 35.94
N LYS A 670 4.92 25.17 35.75
CA LYS A 670 6.05 24.94 36.64
C LYS A 670 7.12 24.19 35.87
N ILE A 671 8.37 24.63 35.98
CA ILE A 671 9.54 23.81 35.69
C ILE A 671 10.01 23.26 37.02
N GLY A 672 9.66 22.00 37.30
CA GLY A 672 10.02 21.34 38.55
C GLY A 672 11.40 20.72 38.44
N GLN A 673 12.23 20.95 39.45
CA GLN A 673 13.51 20.25 39.59
C GLN A 673 13.25 18.76 39.90
N GLY A 674 14.15 17.88 39.48
CA GLY A 674 14.16 16.47 39.86
C GLY A 674 14.55 16.24 41.33
N PHE A 675 14.58 14.97 41.74
CA PHE A 675 15.14 14.59 43.03
C PHE A 675 16.63 14.94 43.05
N HIS A 676 17.02 15.75 44.03
CA HIS A 676 18.39 16.23 44.17
C HIS A 676 18.81 16.17 45.64
N THR A 677 20.10 15.98 45.86
CA THR A 677 20.66 15.94 47.21
C THR A 677 21.09 17.35 47.60
N LYS A 678 20.55 17.87 48.71
CA LYS A 678 21.04 19.08 49.39
C LYS A 678 21.42 18.68 50.80
N ASP A 679 22.62 19.04 51.24
CA ASP A 679 23.10 18.79 52.61
C ASP A 679 23.01 17.32 53.03
N GLY A 680 23.33 16.40 52.11
CA GLY A 680 23.24 14.95 52.32
C GLY A 680 21.82 14.37 52.37
N LYS A 681 20.78 15.21 52.34
CA LYS A 681 19.37 14.79 52.34
C LYS A 681 18.79 14.83 50.93
N LEU A 682 18.08 13.75 50.57
CA LEU A 682 17.40 13.65 49.28
C LEU A 682 16.12 14.50 49.30
N VAL A 683 16.15 15.66 48.66
CA VAL A 683 15.00 16.55 48.53
C VAL A 683 14.08 16.01 47.43
N LYS A 684 12.87 15.63 47.83
CA LYS A 684 11.82 15.11 46.94
C LYS A 684 10.63 16.07 46.77
N SER A 685 10.67 17.24 47.41
CA SER A 685 9.57 18.20 47.56
C SER A 685 9.23 19.01 46.29
N ASN A 686 9.17 18.36 45.13
CA ASN A 686 9.07 19.07 43.84
C ASN A 686 7.65 19.58 43.53
N ALA A 687 6.65 19.16 44.32
CA ALA A 687 5.26 19.60 44.21
C ALA A 687 4.77 20.40 45.43
N SER A 688 5.69 20.79 46.32
CA SER A 688 5.41 21.85 47.30
C SER A 688 5.18 23.18 46.58
N THR A 689 4.32 24.01 47.16
CA THR A 689 4.01 25.37 46.75
C THR A 689 4.18 26.30 47.94
N ASP A 690 4.17 27.61 47.72
CA ASP A 690 4.37 28.58 48.80
C ASP A 690 3.19 28.58 49.81
N TYR A 691 2.02 28.08 49.38
CA TYR A 691 0.82 27.93 50.19
C TYR A 691 0.65 26.52 50.78
N ASP A 692 1.22 25.50 50.13
CA ASP A 692 1.17 24.11 50.55
C ASP A 692 2.59 23.64 50.92
N LEU A 693 2.90 23.78 52.20
CA LEU A 693 4.19 23.44 52.81
C LEU A 693 4.40 21.92 52.97
N SER A 694 3.44 21.09 52.53
CA SER A 694 3.61 19.64 52.60
C SER A 694 4.80 19.17 51.76
N ASN A 695 5.65 18.35 52.36
CA ASN A 695 6.80 17.78 51.68
C ASN A 695 6.36 16.62 50.77
N LYS A 696 5.89 16.96 49.56
CA LYS A 696 5.41 16.01 48.56
C LYS A 696 6.08 16.16 47.21
N SER A 697 6.28 15.02 46.55
CA SER A 697 6.75 14.96 45.16
C SER A 697 5.59 15.11 44.19
N ILE A 698 5.89 15.40 42.92
CA ILE A 698 4.86 15.45 41.85
C ILE A 698 4.20 14.09 41.58
N ASN A 699 4.77 13.00 42.11
CA ASN A 699 4.24 11.67 41.91
C ASN A 699 2.99 11.47 42.78
N PRO A 700 1.86 11.07 42.17
CA PRO A 700 0.68 10.73 42.95
C PRO A 700 0.94 9.45 43.76
N LEU A 701 0.13 9.19 44.78
CA LEU A 701 0.23 7.95 45.57
C LEU A 701 0.16 6.69 44.66
N GLY A 702 1.22 5.88 44.71
CA GLY A 702 1.42 4.71 43.85
C GLY A 702 2.09 5.01 42.50
N GLY A 703 2.56 6.23 42.28
CA GLY A 703 3.20 6.69 41.06
C GLY A 703 2.22 6.98 39.91
N PHE A 704 2.72 7.53 38.81
CA PHE A 704 1.89 7.77 37.63
C PHE A 704 1.50 6.44 36.99
N VAL A 705 0.19 6.17 36.92
CA VAL A 705 -0.37 4.93 36.36
C VAL A 705 0.18 4.64 34.97
N HIS A 706 0.71 3.43 34.75
CA HIS A 706 1.39 2.99 33.52
C HIS A 706 2.65 3.78 33.11
N TYR A 707 3.16 4.68 33.96
CA TYR A 707 4.41 5.38 33.75
C TYR A 707 5.49 4.88 34.71
N GLY A 708 5.27 5.09 36.01
CA GLY A 708 6.26 4.95 37.08
C GLY A 708 6.38 6.26 37.87
N GLU A 709 7.52 6.47 38.51
CA GLU A 709 7.84 7.71 39.23
C GLU A 709 8.61 8.68 38.34
N VAL A 710 8.29 9.96 38.44
CA VAL A 710 9.05 11.07 37.87
C VAL A 710 10.13 11.44 38.89
N THR A 711 11.38 11.23 38.53
CA THR A 711 12.54 11.50 39.40
C THR A 711 13.43 12.61 38.84
N ASN A 712 13.32 12.90 37.55
CA ASN A 712 14.09 13.95 36.88
C ASN A 712 13.30 15.26 36.82
N ASP A 713 13.95 16.31 36.31
CA ASP A 713 13.29 17.58 36.00
C ASP A 713 12.06 17.34 35.14
N PHE A 714 11.01 18.12 35.35
CA PHE A 714 9.77 18.02 34.59
C PHE A 714 9.19 19.39 34.26
N VAL A 715 8.42 19.41 33.18
CA VAL A 715 7.64 20.58 32.78
C VAL A 715 6.17 20.27 32.99
N MET A 716 5.51 21.09 33.79
CA MET A 716 4.07 21.09 33.98
C MET A 716 3.42 21.99 32.92
N LEU A 717 2.66 21.40 32.00
CA LEU A 717 2.00 22.12 30.92
C LEU A 717 0.50 22.23 31.14
N LYS A 718 -0.06 23.41 30.87
CA LYS A 718 -1.50 23.63 30.91
C LYS A 718 -2.26 22.70 29.97
N GLY A 719 -3.26 22.01 30.50
CA GLY A 719 -4.21 21.19 29.76
C GLY A 719 -3.63 19.87 29.28
N CYS A 720 -4.30 19.28 28.29
CA CYS A 720 -3.87 18.03 27.67
C CYS A 720 -2.82 18.29 26.57
N VAL A 721 -1.99 17.28 26.33
CA VAL A 721 -1.07 17.22 25.18
C VAL A 721 -1.23 15.90 24.43
N VAL A 722 -0.80 15.87 23.16
CA VAL A 722 -0.88 14.66 22.32
C VAL A 722 -0.14 13.46 22.90
N GLY A 723 -0.60 12.27 22.52
CA GLY A 723 0.10 11.02 22.76
C GLY A 723 -0.31 10.28 24.03
N THR A 724 0.18 9.05 24.14
CA THR A 724 0.01 8.17 25.30
C THR A 724 0.98 8.57 26.42
N LYS A 725 0.80 8.03 27.62
CA LYS A 725 1.87 7.99 28.63
C LYS A 725 3.11 7.29 28.05
N LYS A 726 4.30 7.61 28.55
CA LYS A 726 5.62 7.16 28.04
C LYS A 726 5.95 7.62 26.61
N ARG A 727 5.16 8.53 26.02
CA ARG A 727 5.41 9.05 24.67
C ARG A 727 6.45 10.16 24.71
N VAL A 728 7.46 10.08 23.85
CA VAL A 728 8.36 11.21 23.58
C VAL A 728 7.63 12.35 22.88
N LEU A 729 7.77 13.54 23.43
CA LEU A 729 7.25 14.80 22.93
C LEU A 729 8.43 15.72 22.61
N THR A 730 8.28 16.49 21.54
CA THR A 730 9.20 17.56 21.19
C THR A 730 8.58 18.87 21.62
N LEU A 731 9.19 19.49 22.62
CA LEU A 731 8.83 20.82 23.09
C LEU A 731 9.61 21.82 22.23
N ARG A 732 8.97 22.86 21.73
CA ARG A 732 9.60 23.90 20.92
C ARG A 732 9.14 25.26 21.42
N LYS A 733 10.02 26.26 21.42
CA LYS A 733 9.60 27.66 21.60
C LYS A 733 8.56 28.04 20.55
N SER A 734 7.69 28.98 20.90
CA SER A 734 6.63 29.41 19.98
C SER A 734 7.22 29.98 18.69
N LEU A 735 6.52 29.78 17.57
CA LEU A 735 6.85 30.46 16.32
C LEU A 735 6.33 31.90 16.27
N LEU A 736 5.36 32.22 17.14
CA LEU A 736 4.68 33.49 17.17
C LEU A 736 5.19 34.30 18.35
N VAL A 737 5.33 35.61 18.14
CA VAL A 737 5.54 36.55 19.24
C VAL A 737 4.25 36.63 20.05
N GLN A 738 4.34 36.35 21.34
CA GLN A 738 3.18 36.27 22.22
C GLN A 738 2.97 37.61 22.93
N THR A 739 1.91 38.32 22.57
CA THR A 739 1.58 39.64 23.15
C THR A 739 0.26 39.63 23.95
N SER A 740 -0.52 38.55 23.85
CA SER A 740 -1.82 38.48 24.52
C SER A 740 -1.65 38.47 26.05
N ARG A 741 -2.54 39.16 26.79
CA ARG A 741 -2.54 39.19 28.27
C ARG A 741 -2.53 37.77 28.87
N ARG A 742 -3.30 36.85 28.28
CA ARG A 742 -3.34 35.43 28.68
C ARG A 742 -1.99 34.72 28.52
N ALA A 743 -1.22 35.08 27.49
CA ALA A 743 0.11 34.51 27.27
C ALA A 743 1.15 35.09 28.22
N LEU A 744 1.05 36.37 28.60
CA LEU A 744 1.98 37.06 29.50
C LEU A 744 1.63 36.94 30.99
N GLU A 745 0.47 36.38 31.33
CA GLU A 745 0.00 36.12 32.72
C GLU A 745 1.04 35.36 33.54
N LYS A 746 1.49 35.88 34.69
CA LYS A 746 2.37 35.11 35.59
C LYS A 746 1.55 34.03 36.30
N ILE A 747 2.12 32.85 36.49
CA ILE A 747 1.41 31.73 37.12
C ILE A 747 1.98 31.47 38.51
N ASP A 748 1.15 31.72 39.52
CA ASP A 748 1.39 31.30 40.89
C ASP A 748 0.50 30.09 41.23
N LEU A 749 1.07 29.02 41.76
CA LEU A 749 0.35 27.78 42.05
C LEU A 749 0.08 27.69 43.54
N LYS A 750 -1.19 27.58 43.92
CA LYS A 750 -1.59 27.40 45.32
C LYS A 750 -1.51 25.94 45.75
N PHE A 751 -1.97 25.03 44.91
CA PHE A 751 -2.05 23.61 45.26
C PHE A 751 -1.76 22.71 44.06
N ILE A 752 -1.06 21.61 44.31
CA ILE A 752 -0.85 20.53 43.34
C ILE A 752 -1.41 19.24 43.91
N ASP A 753 -2.35 18.63 43.18
CA ASP A 753 -2.98 17.40 43.59
C ASP A 753 -2.09 16.17 43.28
N THR A 754 -1.78 15.41 44.32
CA THR A 754 -0.98 14.17 44.33
C THR A 754 -1.78 12.96 44.81
N THR A 755 -3.12 13.06 44.84
CA THR A 755 -3.99 11.90 45.08
C THR A 755 -3.74 10.78 44.08
N SER A 756 -3.92 9.54 44.53
CA SER A 756 -3.77 8.37 43.67
C SER A 756 -4.67 8.48 42.43
N LYS A 757 -4.06 8.31 41.25
CA LYS A 757 -4.76 8.25 39.95
C LYS A 757 -5.12 6.83 39.55
N PHE A 758 -4.87 5.85 40.42
CA PHE A 758 -5.29 4.47 40.27
C PHE A 758 -6.55 4.23 41.10
N GLY A 759 -7.68 4.71 40.60
CA GLY A 759 -8.95 4.78 41.33
C GLY A 759 -9.26 6.21 41.79
N HIS A 760 -10.01 6.33 42.88
CA HIS A 760 -10.38 7.62 43.48
C HIS A 760 -9.55 7.85 44.76
N GLY A 761 -8.35 8.38 44.61
CA GLY A 761 -7.50 8.73 45.75
C GLY A 761 -8.11 9.84 46.60
N ARG A 762 -8.12 9.66 47.93
CA ARG A 762 -8.66 10.63 48.90
C ARG A 762 -7.59 11.41 49.67
N PHE A 763 -6.34 10.92 49.69
CA PHE A 763 -5.23 11.47 50.45
C PHE A 763 -4.14 11.95 49.50
N GLN A 764 -3.45 13.03 49.87
CA GLN A 764 -2.35 13.62 49.09
C GLN A 764 -1.02 12.91 49.35
N THR A 765 -0.77 12.55 50.61
CA THR A 765 0.48 11.92 51.06
C THR A 765 0.24 10.57 51.75
N MET A 766 1.30 9.76 51.91
CA MET A 766 1.16 8.47 52.57
C MET A 766 1.07 8.65 54.08
N GLU A 767 1.75 9.68 54.59
CA GLU A 767 1.75 10.15 55.97
C GLU A 767 0.34 10.58 56.37
N GLU A 768 -0.32 11.43 55.56
CA GLU A 768 -1.72 11.83 55.76
C GLU A 768 -2.66 10.62 55.78
N LYS A 769 -2.48 9.68 54.85
CA LYS A 769 -3.27 8.43 54.82
C LYS A 769 -3.08 7.58 56.08
N LYS A 770 -1.83 7.42 56.55
CA LYS A 770 -1.53 6.64 57.76
C LYS A 770 -2.08 7.33 59.01
N ALA A 771 -1.98 8.66 59.08
CA ALA A 771 -2.55 9.45 60.18
C ALA A 771 -4.07 9.30 60.22
N PHE A 772 -4.75 9.35 59.07
CA PHE A 772 -6.20 9.18 59.00
C PHE A 772 -6.66 7.75 59.31
N MET A 773 -5.97 6.73 58.79
CA MET A 773 -6.39 5.33 58.94
C MET A 773 -6.00 4.71 60.29
N GLY A 774 -5.01 5.27 60.97
CA GLY A 774 -4.43 4.68 62.17
C GLY A 774 -3.62 3.40 61.90
N PRO A 775 -3.17 2.71 62.96
CA PRO A 775 -2.43 1.44 62.84
C PRO A 775 -3.34 0.35 62.29
N LEU A 776 -2.96 -0.23 61.14
CA LEU A 776 -3.68 -1.35 60.55
C LEU A 776 -3.11 -2.69 61.03
N LYS A 777 -3.88 -3.78 60.86
CA LYS A 777 -3.45 -5.15 61.22
C LYS A 777 -2.04 -5.49 60.71
N LYS A 778 -1.74 -5.17 59.45
CA LYS A 778 -0.42 -5.43 58.83
C LYS A 778 0.72 -4.65 59.48
N ASP A 779 0.44 -3.42 59.95
CA ASP A 779 1.47 -2.57 60.55
C ASP A 779 1.73 -3.01 61.99
N ARG A 780 0.69 -3.54 62.67
CA ARG A 780 0.83 -4.20 63.97
C ARG A 780 1.67 -5.47 63.88
N LEU A 781 1.34 -6.36 62.94
CA LEU A 781 2.12 -7.58 62.69
C LEU A 781 3.59 -7.28 62.35
N ALA A 782 3.86 -6.28 61.50
CA ALA A 782 5.25 -5.90 61.18
C ALA A 782 6.02 -5.34 62.39
N LYS A 783 5.34 -4.70 63.35
CA LYS A 783 5.96 -4.28 64.62
C LYS A 783 6.23 -5.47 65.54
N GLU A 784 5.30 -6.42 65.61
CA GLU A 784 5.47 -7.67 66.35
C GLU A 784 6.60 -8.54 65.76
N GLU A 785 6.84 -8.48 64.44
CA GLU A 785 7.96 -9.20 63.79
C GLU A 785 9.33 -8.54 63.97
N THR A 786 9.37 -7.23 64.30
CA THR A 786 10.62 -6.46 64.44
C THR A 786 11.01 -6.20 65.90
N ALA A 787 10.10 -6.47 66.84
CA ALA A 787 10.36 -6.53 68.28
C ALA A 787 10.83 -7.94 68.65
#